data_AF-A0A1A7KDA6-F1
#
_entry.id   AF-A0A1A7KDA6-F1
#
_cell.length_a   1.000
_cell.length_b   1.000
_cell.length_c   1.000
_cell.angle_alpha   90.00
_cell.angle_beta   90.00
_cell.angle_gamma   90.00
#
_symmetry.space_group_name_H-M   'P 1'
#
loop_
_entity.id
_entity.type
_entity.pdbx_description
1 polymer ?
#
loop_
_entity_poly.entity_id
_entity_poly.type
_entity_poly.pdbx_seq_one_letter_code
_entity_poly.pdbx_strand_id
1 'polypeptide(L)'
;MDKKYFYSIAAAFCFFSADAQSLLESKKTFSNSEQTTLKLKTDALSNRISDQSIGIIEMAVAKDWMKAPNSYIFEPSQMNDGIYIPVNKAYSMWSGYEFLGYSGIPSGVVTADVLWEDNHGLIKSGVNYALEVVGSGQSAKIKVPVNKSKEGNAVVVFRVNGEIFWSWHIWVTDDPTNGSTYKSYTNVRREKSDGTLEVIPDAEWKWMDRNLGALSNSITADDWNKNQGLLYQWGRKDPIPSLVDRGNDFYEVSGSIGRVRHRQAKNFDNAQNFDNLRQFVPISSASVDNNIKLSVKNPLSLIYVNKDDNSGPAYYNNNANLMINWFGRSTTLPDSRLTELNLWSDNSKGKIATYYNYHSSNAPYRNKSSFDPCPNGWRIPSMLVSNLASGSYVDDIRIDYSPFGVRTALGKNSFEANRYHIIKPNDNNVPAFMTGFKLYPNVGFDLSNAGGFDMGVFPGTGGIAINAQGGQYTDQHHVGLWTATMVRHFDVTPAVGSRLLYMIPDKGQTDVPDSGNPTIKGRYWYTPTASVKTSDANGCRCIKDPLYQLNNYDFPTEYINTVSEYTVGLDNPNTYQIVKDDEASVVEIPVSKAFAVQSQLLNNPDILNASSFNDLKVNVLWATNANLINTVNVINPSPGSLDDLANSKIVVNVNPNQSGNAVVTLHNGSITNPVYWSWHIWVTDSVIETNVYATEAPNATATNYVNYVPKGDVLKTEFMDRNLGAIDAFPSVANPLTPTAEEYAKIKASTGLQYQWGRKDPIPSFQYADRSSYDIFLGNVNSNGAIVYNTLTAPSYNDMAGNYIVPYNTYTNASNANVQTNDKVSDKVAKVLSYSVENPLVYMIPSSFAPRNNAVPNYTNGTDWLLDEPNVANDRWGRGGKKSPFDPCPEGWRIPDLTGVAIVSNKDFGMSPWYKKDKNITASYNLVTDYLGVQVKNLSNASVGFVFNNTADAMGNYPNAGSRGFRSVMANQTPVGTYTVNNFQYPGVWTAALASNYIGRPINILFDAASVTDRFIAFHDNNDPYFGMNCRCVKVNYNQDGFEEGPIPAIPVTPGSTMKASNVFSKSEISEKVKENKIVLFPNPVKDVLYIKATENKEYHYQIYNASGQLVKSGKFENTQTSVSSLVQGVYLVRINNSEALVKIIKK
;
A
#
# COMPACT_ATOMS: atom_id res chain seq x y z
N MET A 1 22.59 6.65 37.30
CA MET A 1 23.22 7.48 38.35
C MET A 1 22.19 8.45 38.90
N ASP A 2 22.37 8.81 40.16
CA ASP A 2 21.37 9.13 41.18
C ASP A 2 20.76 10.56 41.20
N LYS A 3 19.47 10.60 41.54
CA LYS A 3 18.79 11.33 42.64
C LYS A 3 19.36 12.69 43.20
N LYS A 4 18.41 13.65 43.28
CA LYS A 4 18.00 14.51 44.42
C LYS A 4 18.60 15.93 44.66
N TYR A 5 17.66 16.90 44.75
CA TYR A 5 17.43 18.04 45.69
C TYR A 5 18.58 18.95 46.18
N PHE A 6 18.32 20.28 46.23
CA PHE A 6 18.21 21.05 47.50
C PHE A 6 17.65 22.48 47.32
N TYR A 7 16.79 22.87 48.26
CA TYR A 7 16.29 24.22 48.56
C TYR A 7 17.37 25.08 49.25
N SER A 8 17.25 26.41 49.20
CA SER A 8 17.61 27.29 50.34
C SER A 8 16.87 28.63 50.31
N ILE A 9 16.34 28.94 51.49
CA ILE A 9 15.61 30.13 51.94
C ILE A 9 16.63 31.15 52.49
N ALA A 10 16.39 32.45 52.36
CA ALA A 10 16.82 33.45 53.34
C ALA A 10 15.91 34.68 53.31
N ALA A 11 15.59 35.17 54.50
CA ALA A 11 14.58 36.18 54.80
C ALA A 11 15.19 37.45 55.42
N ALA A 12 14.35 38.50 55.43
CA ALA A 12 14.20 39.57 56.44
C ALA A 12 15.15 40.79 56.43
N PHE A 13 14.53 41.99 56.40
CA PHE A 13 14.44 43.03 57.45
C PHE A 13 14.08 44.39 56.79
N CYS A 14 12.85 44.91 56.94
CA CYS A 14 12.35 45.91 57.92
C CYS A 14 12.89 47.35 57.76
N PHE A 15 11.99 48.34 57.52
CA PHE A 15 11.49 49.37 58.46
C PHE A 15 10.84 50.57 57.72
N PHE A 16 9.60 50.92 58.13
CA PHE A 16 8.93 52.23 58.36
C PHE A 16 9.42 53.50 57.59
N SER A 17 8.62 54.51 57.21
CA SER A 17 7.30 55.00 57.61
C SER A 17 6.77 56.06 56.60
N ALA A 18 5.47 56.03 56.32
CA ALA A 18 4.50 57.13 56.42
C ALA A 18 4.87 58.57 55.97
N ASP A 19 4.07 59.13 55.06
CA ASP A 19 3.33 60.37 55.32
C ASP A 19 2.18 60.59 54.32
N ALA A 20 1.12 61.21 54.82
CA ALA A 20 -0.20 61.38 54.21
C ALA A 20 -0.48 62.85 53.84
N GLN A 21 -1.36 63.08 52.85
CA GLN A 21 -2.32 64.21 52.69
C GLN A 21 -2.75 64.26 51.20
N SER A 22 -3.98 63.96 50.75
CA SER A 22 -5.35 64.44 51.03
C SER A 22 -5.81 65.61 50.14
N LEU A 23 -7.05 65.47 49.64
CA LEU A 23 -8.02 66.47 49.15
C LEU A 23 -7.83 67.01 47.72
N LEU A 24 -8.85 67.37 46.93
CA LEU A 24 -10.28 67.05 46.74
C LEU A 24 -10.73 67.95 45.56
N GLU A 25 -11.82 67.60 44.86
CA GLU A 25 -12.74 68.52 44.12
C GLU A 25 -12.25 69.18 42.78
N SER A 26 -13.06 69.47 41.76
CA SER A 26 -14.49 69.25 41.46
C SER A 26 -14.82 69.63 39.99
N LYS A 27 -15.86 68.95 39.44
CA LYS A 27 -17.01 69.42 38.63
C LYS A 27 -16.91 70.32 37.36
N LYS A 28 -17.69 69.84 36.35
CA LYS A 28 -18.64 70.53 35.41
C LYS A 28 -18.03 71.22 34.16
N THR A 29 -18.57 71.24 32.92
CA THR A 29 -19.92 70.99 32.33
C THR A 29 -19.90 71.03 30.76
N PHE A 30 -21.03 70.61 30.12
CA PHE A 30 -21.57 70.92 28.75
C PHE A 30 -20.94 70.22 27.52
N SER A 31 -21.66 69.79 26.44
CA SER A 31 -23.08 69.86 26.01
C SER A 31 -23.40 68.73 25.00
N ASN A 32 -24.68 68.31 24.93
CA ASN A 32 -25.22 67.41 23.90
C ASN A 32 -25.57 68.15 22.59
N SER A 33 -25.31 67.53 21.44
CA SER A 33 -26.10 67.68 20.21
C SER A 33 -26.20 66.33 19.50
N GLU A 34 -27.43 65.99 19.13
CA GLU A 34 -27.92 64.70 18.65
C GLU A 34 -27.49 64.33 17.21
N GLN A 35 -27.77 63.06 16.87
CA GLN A 35 -27.83 62.43 15.54
C GLN A 35 -26.56 61.81 14.96
N THR A 36 -26.27 60.57 15.36
CA THR A 36 -26.26 59.45 14.38
C THR A 36 -26.58 58.13 15.08
N THR A 37 -27.79 57.65 14.85
CA THR A 37 -28.34 56.39 15.36
C THR A 37 -27.82 55.21 14.54
N LEU A 38 -27.72 54.04 15.19
CA LEU A 38 -27.44 52.69 14.67
C LEU A 38 -25.98 52.24 14.55
N LYS A 39 -25.35 51.99 15.70
CA LYS A 39 -24.39 50.88 15.91
C LYS A 39 -24.26 50.59 17.41
N LEU A 40 -24.11 49.31 17.74
CA LEU A 40 -23.80 48.72 19.06
C LEU A 40 -24.98 48.49 20.02
N LYS A 41 -25.56 47.28 19.94
CA LYS A 41 -26.13 46.57 21.09
C LYS A 41 -25.85 45.06 20.97
N THR A 42 -24.63 44.70 21.35
CA THR A 42 -24.31 43.44 22.01
C THR A 42 -23.47 43.85 23.21
N ASP A 43 -24.10 43.83 24.39
CA ASP A 43 -23.50 43.55 25.70
C ASP A 43 -24.46 44.00 26.80
N ALA A 44 -25.32 43.06 27.21
CA ALA A 44 -26.06 43.13 28.46
C ALA A 44 -26.47 41.71 28.88
N LEU A 45 -25.49 40.88 29.26
CA LEU A 45 -25.71 39.78 30.19
C LEU A 45 -24.42 39.38 30.92
N SER A 46 -23.69 40.37 31.43
CA SER A 46 -22.81 40.18 32.58
C SER A 46 -22.98 41.36 33.53
N ASN A 47 -23.58 41.10 34.69
CA ASN A 47 -23.25 41.69 36.00
C ASN A 47 -24.44 41.54 36.96
N ARG A 48 -24.57 40.36 37.54
CA ARG A 48 -24.88 40.19 38.97
C ARG A 48 -24.17 38.93 39.44
N ILE A 49 -23.09 39.09 40.19
CA ILE A 49 -22.74 38.30 41.38
C ILE A 49 -21.64 39.08 42.10
N SER A 50 -21.89 39.33 43.39
CA SER A 50 -21.01 39.95 44.36
C SER A 50 -19.94 38.97 44.84
N ASP A 51 -18.70 39.43 44.79
CA ASP A 51 -17.64 39.34 45.82
C ASP A 51 -17.52 38.05 46.68
N GLN A 52 -16.48 37.25 46.41
CA GLN A 52 -15.58 36.69 47.44
C GLN A 52 -14.37 35.94 46.82
N SER A 53 -13.17 36.45 47.14
CA SER A 53 -11.81 35.83 47.09
C SER A 53 -11.39 35.05 45.83
N ILE A 54 -10.66 35.70 44.93
CA ILE A 54 -9.96 35.05 43.81
C ILE A 54 -8.49 34.84 44.21
N GLY A 55 -8.14 33.59 44.54
CA GLY A 55 -6.79 33.10 44.27
C GLY A 55 -6.64 32.98 42.76
N ILE A 56 -5.58 33.57 42.19
CA ILE A 56 -5.30 33.51 40.75
C ILE A 56 -4.92 32.06 40.42
N ILE A 57 -5.90 31.30 39.95
CA ILE A 57 -5.69 30.11 39.12
C ILE A 57 -5.73 30.65 37.69
N GLU A 58 -4.63 30.55 36.95
CA GLU A 58 -4.65 30.71 35.50
C GLU A 58 -5.65 29.69 34.92
N MET A 59 -6.86 30.15 34.60
CA MET A 59 -7.80 29.35 33.83
C MET A 59 -7.23 29.23 32.41
N ALA A 60 -6.66 28.07 32.09
CA ALA A 60 -6.33 27.71 30.72
C ALA A 60 -7.57 27.93 29.83
N VAL A 61 -7.43 28.74 28.78
CA VAL A 61 -8.51 28.98 27.81
C VAL A 61 -8.93 27.63 27.22
N ALA A 62 -10.22 27.29 27.34
CA ALA A 62 -10.75 26.03 26.83
C ALA A 62 -10.54 25.92 25.31
N LYS A 63 -10.05 24.75 24.84
CA LYS A 63 -9.83 24.49 23.42
C LYS A 63 -11.15 24.44 22.65
N ASP A 64 -11.14 24.96 21.43
CA ASP A 64 -12.29 24.88 20.52
C ASP A 64 -12.40 23.48 19.90
N TRP A 65 -13.27 22.64 20.48
CA TRP A 65 -13.51 21.26 20.06
C TRP A 65 -14.10 21.12 18.66
N MET A 66 -14.62 22.19 18.04
CA MET A 66 -15.05 22.15 16.64
C MET A 66 -13.85 21.99 15.69
N LYS A 67 -12.64 22.38 16.12
CA LYS A 67 -11.38 22.23 15.38
C LYS A 67 -10.66 20.90 15.64
N ALA A 68 -11.20 20.03 16.48
CA ALA A 68 -10.64 18.68 16.67
C ALA A 68 -10.55 17.93 15.32
N PRO A 69 -9.67 16.94 15.15
CA PRO A 69 -9.45 16.30 13.85
C PRO A 69 -10.67 15.52 13.32
N ASN A 70 -10.74 15.38 11.99
CA ASN A 70 -11.69 14.48 11.31
C ASN A 70 -11.08 13.14 10.91
N SER A 71 -9.75 13.08 10.89
CA SER A 71 -8.99 11.86 10.61
C SER A 71 -7.96 11.59 11.69
N TYR A 72 -7.69 10.31 11.92
CA TYR A 72 -6.64 9.83 12.82
C TYR A 72 -5.67 8.94 12.07
N ILE A 73 -4.38 9.12 12.34
CA ILE A 73 -3.30 8.26 11.83
C ILE A 73 -2.97 7.24 12.91
N PHE A 74 -2.81 5.99 12.52
CA PHE A 74 -2.29 4.95 13.39
C PHE A 74 -1.20 4.15 12.66
N GLU A 75 0.03 4.25 13.15
CA GLU A 75 1.17 3.48 12.65
C GLU A 75 1.17 2.07 13.23
N PRO A 76 1.12 1.00 12.42
CA PRO A 76 1.14 -0.38 12.93
C PRO A 76 2.43 -0.74 13.70
N SER A 77 3.54 -0.04 13.43
CA SER A 77 4.84 -0.25 14.06
C SER A 77 4.91 0.25 15.51
N GLN A 78 3.99 1.12 15.93
CA GLN A 78 4.00 1.70 17.27
C GLN A 78 3.60 0.67 18.33
N MET A 79 3.90 0.94 19.60
CA MET A 79 3.60 -0.02 20.68
C MET A 79 2.10 -0.19 20.95
N ASN A 80 1.28 0.84 20.75
CA ASN A 80 -0.15 0.86 21.04
C ASN A 80 -0.97 -0.11 20.16
N ASP A 81 -2.21 -0.42 20.56
CA ASP A 81 -3.11 -1.37 19.84
C ASP A 81 -4.33 -0.70 19.19
N GLY A 82 -4.34 0.62 19.17
CA GLY A 82 -5.39 1.41 18.54
C GLY A 82 -5.51 2.78 19.18
N ILE A 83 -6.66 3.42 18.97
CA ILE A 83 -6.88 4.82 19.35
C ILE A 83 -8.21 5.02 20.09
N TYR A 84 -8.27 6.11 20.85
CA TYR A 84 -9.51 6.66 21.37
C TYR A 84 -9.94 7.88 20.56
N ILE A 85 -11.22 7.93 20.19
CA ILE A 85 -11.82 9.06 19.50
C ILE A 85 -12.76 9.80 20.47
N PRO A 86 -12.45 11.04 20.89
CA PRO A 86 -13.35 11.83 21.71
C PRO A 86 -14.62 12.22 20.95
N VAL A 87 -15.80 11.91 21.53
CA VAL A 87 -17.09 12.28 20.90
C VAL A 87 -17.43 13.75 21.12
N ASN A 88 -16.67 14.48 21.94
CA ASN A 88 -16.86 15.90 22.23
C ASN A 88 -16.93 16.75 20.95
N LYS A 89 -16.16 16.39 19.92
CA LYS A 89 -16.26 17.05 18.60
C LYS A 89 -17.69 17.03 18.07
N ALA A 90 -18.35 15.88 18.08
CA ALA A 90 -19.72 15.73 17.59
C ALA A 90 -20.67 16.66 18.36
N TYR A 91 -20.63 16.62 19.69
CA TYR A 91 -21.47 17.48 20.53
C TYR A 91 -21.24 18.96 20.24
N SER A 92 -19.97 19.39 20.21
CA SER A 92 -19.59 20.78 19.94
C SER A 92 -20.06 21.26 18.56
N MET A 93 -19.98 20.40 17.54
CA MET A 93 -20.48 20.72 16.20
C MET A 93 -22.01 20.92 16.19
N TRP A 94 -22.78 20.01 16.77
CA TRP A 94 -24.25 20.10 16.76
C TRP A 94 -24.81 21.19 17.69
N SER A 95 -24.06 21.60 18.71
CA SER A 95 -24.44 22.72 19.58
C SER A 95 -23.96 24.08 19.08
N GLY A 96 -22.89 24.13 18.27
CA GLY A 96 -22.15 25.37 18.00
C GLY A 96 -21.98 25.74 16.52
N TYR A 97 -22.22 24.85 15.56
CA TYR A 97 -22.06 25.14 14.13
C TYR A 97 -23.37 25.59 13.48
N GLU A 98 -23.35 26.74 12.81
CA GLU A 98 -24.55 27.40 12.27
C GLU A 98 -25.37 26.52 11.33
N PHE A 99 -24.72 25.80 10.41
CA PHE A 99 -25.39 24.98 9.41
C PHE A 99 -25.90 23.63 9.97
N LEU A 100 -25.62 23.32 11.24
CA LEU A 100 -26.23 22.18 11.96
C LEU A 100 -27.45 22.60 12.80
N GLY A 101 -27.78 23.89 12.83
CA GLY A 101 -29.02 24.41 13.42
C GLY A 101 -29.04 24.51 14.95
N TYR A 102 -27.88 24.39 15.61
CA TYR A 102 -27.72 24.55 17.07
C TYR A 102 -28.65 23.67 17.94
N SER A 103 -29.15 22.56 17.39
CA SER A 103 -30.11 21.70 18.09
C SER A 103 -29.50 20.88 19.23
N GLY A 104 -28.16 20.80 19.28
CA GLY A 104 -27.46 19.83 20.10
C GLY A 104 -27.73 18.39 19.65
N ILE A 105 -27.13 17.44 20.35
CA ILE A 105 -27.38 16.01 20.18
C ILE A 105 -28.47 15.60 21.19
N PRO A 106 -29.55 14.92 20.77
CA PRO A 106 -30.62 14.50 21.68
C PRO A 106 -30.13 13.45 22.68
N SER A 107 -30.87 13.28 23.78
CA SER A 107 -30.69 12.12 24.66
C SER A 107 -31.16 10.85 23.97
N GLY A 108 -30.46 9.74 24.19
CA GLY A 108 -30.79 8.47 23.55
C GLY A 108 -29.75 7.39 23.75
N VAL A 109 -29.97 6.24 23.12
CA VAL A 109 -29.01 5.13 23.13
C VAL A 109 -27.82 5.50 22.26
N VAL A 110 -26.66 5.60 22.89
CA VAL A 110 -25.39 5.92 22.24
C VAL A 110 -24.72 4.64 21.79
N THR A 111 -24.32 4.58 20.52
CA THR A 111 -23.53 3.46 19.97
C THR A 111 -22.44 3.98 19.04
N ALA A 112 -21.44 3.14 18.77
CA ALA A 112 -20.44 3.37 17.73
C ALA A 112 -20.17 2.07 16.96
N ASP A 113 -19.83 2.21 15.69
CA ASP A 113 -19.56 1.09 14.79
C ASP A 113 -18.61 1.51 13.65
N VAL A 114 -17.96 0.51 13.06
CA VAL A 114 -17.22 0.67 11.80
C VAL A 114 -18.25 0.70 10.67
N LEU A 115 -18.47 1.89 10.10
CA LEU A 115 -19.38 2.06 8.97
C LEU A 115 -18.88 1.27 7.77
N TRP A 116 -17.60 1.44 7.47
CA TRP A 116 -16.88 0.70 6.44
C TRP A 116 -15.38 0.66 6.72
N GLU A 117 -14.72 -0.40 6.27
CA GLU A 117 -13.27 -0.60 6.20
C GLU A 117 -12.92 -1.22 4.83
N ASP A 118 -11.77 -0.85 4.24
CA ASP A 118 -11.31 -1.34 2.92
C ASP A 118 -10.47 -2.63 2.99
N ASN A 119 -10.00 -2.99 4.18
CA ASN A 119 -9.34 -4.25 4.48
C ASN A 119 -10.15 -4.97 5.56
N HIS A 120 -10.75 -6.11 5.23
CA HIS A 120 -11.65 -6.84 6.14
C HIS A 120 -10.96 -7.17 7.47
N GLY A 121 -11.51 -6.72 8.60
CA GLY A 121 -10.92 -6.89 9.92
C GLY A 121 -9.72 -5.98 10.20
N LEU A 122 -9.61 -4.84 9.51
CA LEU A 122 -8.65 -3.78 9.84
C LEU A 122 -8.88 -3.28 11.26
N ILE A 123 -10.14 -3.04 11.62
CA ILE A 123 -10.56 -2.72 12.97
C ILE A 123 -11.05 -4.00 13.66
N LYS A 124 -10.53 -4.29 14.87
CA LYS A 124 -10.91 -5.45 15.68
C LYS A 124 -12.28 -5.23 16.34
N SER A 125 -13.32 -5.10 15.54
CA SER A 125 -14.69 -4.80 15.97
C SER A 125 -15.43 -6.04 16.49
N GLY A 126 -16.46 -5.83 17.31
CA GLY A 126 -17.36 -6.88 17.75
C GLY A 126 -18.34 -7.35 16.66
N VAL A 127 -19.37 -8.08 17.10
CA VAL A 127 -20.50 -8.51 16.26
C VAL A 127 -21.17 -7.29 15.61
N ASN A 128 -21.55 -7.42 14.34
CA ASN A 128 -22.14 -6.33 13.54
C ASN A 128 -21.28 -5.05 13.49
N TYR A 129 -19.96 -5.20 13.56
CA TYR A 129 -19.00 -4.09 13.52
C TYR A 129 -19.09 -3.10 14.69
N ALA A 130 -19.70 -3.51 15.81
CA ALA A 130 -19.85 -2.66 16.99
C ALA A 130 -18.50 -2.33 17.65
N LEU A 131 -18.41 -1.11 18.21
CA LEU A 131 -17.27 -0.59 18.96
C LEU A 131 -17.70 -0.15 20.36
N GLU A 132 -16.78 -0.26 21.31
CA GLU A 132 -17.00 0.14 22.70
C GLU A 132 -16.99 1.68 22.83
N VAL A 133 -17.98 2.23 23.53
CA VAL A 133 -18.02 3.65 23.93
C VAL A 133 -17.75 3.71 25.43
N VAL A 134 -16.62 4.31 25.81
CA VAL A 134 -16.16 4.43 27.20
C VAL A 134 -16.54 5.81 27.73
N GLY A 135 -17.12 5.85 28.93
CA GLY A 135 -17.60 7.09 29.57
C GLY A 135 -19.01 7.47 29.13
N SER A 136 -19.40 8.72 29.38
CA SER A 136 -20.75 9.22 29.06
C SER A 136 -20.76 10.70 28.63
N GLY A 137 -21.83 11.09 27.92
CA GLY A 137 -22.03 12.45 27.43
C GLY A 137 -20.88 12.95 26.56
N GLN A 138 -20.56 14.24 26.68
CA GLN A 138 -19.50 14.90 25.90
C GLN A 138 -18.09 14.37 26.23
N SER A 139 -17.90 13.77 27.41
CA SER A 139 -16.62 13.21 27.84
C SER A 139 -16.35 11.79 27.31
N ALA A 140 -17.34 11.16 26.66
CA ALA A 140 -17.19 9.81 26.16
C ALA A 140 -16.16 9.70 25.02
N LYS A 141 -15.61 8.49 24.86
CA LYS A 141 -14.61 8.17 23.84
C LYS A 141 -14.98 6.85 23.16
N ILE A 142 -14.83 6.77 21.86
CA ILE A 142 -14.95 5.51 21.11
C ILE A 142 -13.60 4.81 21.17
N LYS A 143 -13.57 3.55 21.57
CA LYS A 143 -12.37 2.70 21.55
C LYS A 143 -12.27 2.00 20.19
N VAL A 144 -11.18 2.25 19.47
CA VAL A 144 -10.95 1.72 18.11
C VAL A 144 -9.68 0.85 18.11
N PRO A 145 -9.79 -0.45 18.42
CA PRO A 145 -8.66 -1.38 18.35
C PRO A 145 -8.32 -1.72 16.89
N VAL A 146 -7.04 -1.76 16.55
CA VAL A 146 -6.52 -1.94 15.19
C VAL A 146 -5.81 -3.29 15.05
N ASN A 147 -5.95 -3.95 13.91
CA ASN A 147 -5.09 -5.08 13.54
C ASN A 147 -3.78 -4.58 12.94
N LYS A 148 -2.69 -4.67 13.71
CA LYS A 148 -1.36 -4.17 13.33
C LYS A 148 -0.66 -4.98 12.24
N SER A 149 -1.21 -6.13 11.86
CA SER A 149 -0.74 -6.87 10.68
C SER A 149 -1.44 -6.45 9.39
N LYS A 150 -2.25 -5.38 9.45
CA LYS A 150 -3.00 -4.84 8.32
C LYS A 150 -2.85 -3.32 8.27
N GLU A 151 -2.83 -2.83 7.04
CA GLU A 151 -2.94 -1.41 6.71
C GLU A 151 -4.19 -1.19 5.88
N GLY A 152 -4.68 0.04 5.87
CA GLY A 152 -5.93 0.40 5.21
C GLY A 152 -6.62 1.62 5.81
N ASN A 153 -7.86 1.79 5.41
CA ASN A 153 -8.73 2.88 5.84
C ASN A 153 -10.05 2.35 6.41
N ALA A 154 -10.56 3.06 7.41
CA ALA A 154 -11.91 2.83 7.93
C ALA A 154 -12.63 4.15 8.21
N VAL A 155 -13.96 4.11 8.25
CA VAL A 155 -14.79 5.19 8.79
C VAL A 155 -15.57 4.67 9.98
N VAL A 156 -15.38 5.33 11.13
CA VAL A 156 -16.09 5.06 12.38
C VAL A 156 -17.20 6.08 12.56
N VAL A 157 -18.38 5.64 12.95
CA VAL A 157 -19.56 6.52 13.19
C VAL A 157 -19.95 6.54 14.66
N PHE A 158 -20.40 7.70 15.11
CA PHE A 158 -21.07 7.89 16.39
C PHE A 158 -22.57 8.03 16.15
N ARG A 159 -23.38 7.24 16.86
CA ARG A 159 -24.83 7.23 16.70
C ARG A 159 -25.57 7.54 17.99
N VAL A 160 -26.75 8.14 17.83
CA VAL A 160 -27.76 8.26 18.89
C VAL A 160 -29.09 7.78 18.33
N ASN A 161 -29.71 6.81 19.00
CA ASN A 161 -30.97 6.17 18.56
C ASN A 161 -30.88 5.63 17.11
N GLY A 162 -29.72 5.07 16.74
CA GLY A 162 -29.46 4.51 15.40
C GLY A 162 -29.07 5.51 14.32
N GLU A 163 -29.25 6.81 14.54
CA GLU A 163 -28.91 7.86 13.58
C GLU A 163 -27.47 8.34 13.76
N ILE A 164 -26.73 8.53 12.66
CA ILE A 164 -25.33 9.02 12.69
C ILE A 164 -25.31 10.50 13.10
N PHE A 165 -24.44 10.90 14.02
CA PHE A 165 -24.24 12.32 14.37
C PHE A 165 -22.85 12.82 13.99
N TRP A 166 -21.86 11.94 13.86
CA TRP A 166 -20.57 12.29 13.32
C TRP A 166 -19.83 11.05 12.86
N SER A 167 -18.78 11.25 12.07
CA SER A 167 -17.90 10.19 11.58
C SER A 167 -16.46 10.68 11.51
N TRP A 168 -15.53 9.75 11.65
CA TRP A 168 -14.10 9.98 11.56
C TRP A 168 -13.45 8.96 10.63
N HIS A 169 -12.46 9.41 9.88
CA HIS A 169 -11.61 8.54 9.06
C HIS A 169 -10.43 8.05 9.89
N ILE A 170 -10.17 6.75 9.83
CA ILE A 170 -9.05 6.08 10.48
C ILE A 170 -8.12 5.63 9.36
N TRP A 171 -6.88 6.11 9.41
CA TRP A 171 -5.85 5.82 8.42
C TRP A 171 -4.74 5.02 9.09
N VAL A 172 -4.67 3.74 8.76
CA VAL A 172 -3.68 2.80 9.31
C VAL A 172 -2.60 2.61 8.26
N THR A 173 -1.41 3.18 8.51
CA THR A 173 -0.29 3.29 7.56
C THR A 173 1.01 3.57 8.31
N ASP A 174 2.15 3.28 7.70
CA ASP A 174 3.47 3.83 8.08
C ASP A 174 3.49 5.37 8.09
N ASP A 175 4.51 5.97 8.75
CA ASP A 175 4.62 7.41 9.00
C ASP A 175 4.53 8.27 7.72
N PRO A 176 3.44 9.02 7.50
CA PRO A 176 3.27 9.84 6.30
C PRO A 176 3.84 11.27 6.45
N THR A 177 4.53 11.57 7.56
CA THR A 177 4.95 12.94 7.90
C THR A 177 6.24 13.41 7.22
N ASN A 178 6.95 12.52 6.53
CA ASN A 178 8.26 12.80 5.95
C ASN A 178 8.25 13.33 4.51
N GLY A 179 7.31 14.23 4.17
CA GLY A 179 7.22 14.77 2.80
C GLY A 179 8.16 15.93 2.47
N SER A 180 7.96 16.54 1.30
CA SER A 180 8.73 17.69 0.83
C SER A 180 8.60 18.93 1.74
N THR A 181 9.58 19.82 1.73
CA THR A 181 9.52 21.16 2.36
C THR A 181 9.30 22.29 1.34
N TYR A 182 8.89 21.96 0.12
CA TYR A 182 8.76 22.91 -0.97
C TYR A 182 7.62 23.91 -0.76
N LYS A 183 7.96 25.17 -1.06
CA LYS A 183 7.04 26.28 -1.23
C LYS A 183 7.16 26.83 -2.65
N SER A 184 6.04 26.85 -3.36
CA SER A 184 5.90 27.50 -4.67
C SER A 184 6.11 29.01 -4.59
N TYR A 185 5.64 29.63 -3.52
CA TYR A 185 5.87 31.03 -3.19
C TYR A 185 6.63 31.15 -1.88
N THR A 186 7.82 31.76 -1.85
CA THR A 186 8.69 31.72 -0.67
C THR A 186 8.13 32.49 0.54
N ASN A 187 7.41 33.58 0.28
CA ASN A 187 6.88 34.50 1.31
C ASN A 187 5.45 34.15 1.76
N VAL A 188 5.13 32.87 1.92
CA VAL A 188 3.85 32.45 2.54
C VAL A 188 3.77 32.99 3.96
N ARG A 189 2.62 33.56 4.33
CA ARG A 189 2.39 34.17 5.65
C ARG A 189 1.38 33.39 6.49
N ARG A 190 1.37 33.61 7.80
CA ARG A 190 0.31 33.17 8.74
C ARG A 190 -0.20 34.33 9.59
N GLU A 191 -1.42 34.20 10.10
CA GLU A 191 -2.06 35.13 11.04
C GLU A 191 -2.30 34.43 12.38
N LYS A 192 -1.63 34.89 13.43
CA LYS A 192 -1.80 34.37 14.80
C LYS A 192 -3.12 34.86 15.42
N SER A 193 -3.50 34.25 16.53
CA SER A 193 -4.72 34.59 17.28
C SER A 193 -4.74 36.03 17.81
N ASP A 194 -3.57 36.64 18.04
CA ASP A 194 -3.39 38.05 18.42
C ASP A 194 -3.44 39.03 17.23
N GLY A 195 -3.60 38.53 16.00
CA GLY A 195 -3.61 39.31 14.75
C GLY A 195 -2.22 39.53 14.14
N THR A 196 -1.15 39.02 14.74
CA THR A 196 0.22 39.14 14.21
C THR A 196 0.33 38.44 12.85
N LEU A 197 0.85 39.17 11.86
CA LEU A 197 1.16 38.66 10.53
C LEU A 197 2.67 38.45 10.38
N GLU A 198 3.07 37.22 10.05
CA GLU A 198 4.48 36.89 9.81
C GLU A 198 4.66 35.90 8.67
N VAL A 199 5.86 35.84 8.09
CA VAL A 199 6.26 34.80 7.14
C VAL A 199 6.43 33.49 7.90
N ILE A 200 5.93 32.39 7.34
CA ILE A 200 6.10 31.06 7.94
C ILE A 200 7.57 30.63 7.75
N PRO A 201 8.31 30.35 8.85
CA PRO A 201 9.69 29.88 8.75
C PRO A 201 9.79 28.57 7.97
N ASP A 202 10.86 28.39 7.19
CA ASP A 202 11.04 27.19 6.35
C ASP A 202 11.04 25.89 7.17
N ALA A 203 11.60 25.93 8.38
CA ALA A 203 11.63 24.79 9.30
C ALA A 203 10.24 24.37 9.82
N GLU A 204 9.23 25.24 9.68
CA GLU A 204 7.85 24.96 10.11
C GLU A 204 6.95 24.51 8.95
N TRP A 205 7.45 24.53 7.70
CA TRP A 205 6.70 24.11 6.52
C TRP A 205 7.07 22.69 6.08
N LYS A 206 6.07 21.83 5.93
CA LYS A 206 6.26 20.43 5.53
C LYS A 206 4.99 19.91 4.86
N TRP A 207 5.14 19.07 3.85
CA TRP A 207 4.07 18.29 3.24
C TRP A 207 4.00 16.90 3.86
N MET A 208 2.83 16.26 3.83
CA MET A 208 2.80 14.81 3.89
C MET A 208 3.51 14.24 2.66
N ASP A 209 4.17 13.09 2.82
CA ASP A 209 4.86 12.42 1.71
C ASP A 209 3.89 11.82 0.68
N ARG A 210 2.64 11.56 1.09
CA ARG A 210 1.60 10.93 0.29
C ARG A 210 0.23 11.61 0.44
N ASN A 211 -0.74 11.13 -0.35
CA ASN A 211 -2.11 11.61 -0.29
C ASN A 211 -2.85 11.02 0.92
N LEU A 212 -3.88 11.73 1.41
CA LEU A 212 -4.67 11.30 2.57
C LEU A 212 -5.38 9.96 2.28
N GLY A 213 -5.07 8.94 3.09
CA GLY A 213 -5.60 7.58 2.94
C GLY A 213 -4.80 6.67 2.01
N ALA A 214 -3.66 7.11 1.48
CA ALA A 214 -2.76 6.28 0.67
C ALA A 214 -1.91 5.37 1.58
N LEU A 215 -1.58 4.16 1.14
CA LEU A 215 -0.76 3.23 1.93
C LEU A 215 0.73 3.27 1.57
N SER A 216 1.09 3.99 0.51
CA SER A 216 2.49 4.14 0.08
C SER A 216 2.73 5.53 -0.50
N ASN A 217 3.94 6.04 -0.31
CA ASN A 217 4.44 7.26 -0.96
C ASN A 217 5.15 6.96 -2.30
N SER A 218 5.36 5.69 -2.62
CA SER A 218 6.15 5.25 -3.77
C SER A 218 5.27 4.96 -4.98
N ILE A 219 5.78 5.25 -6.18
CA ILE A 219 5.14 4.91 -7.46
C ILE A 219 5.44 3.47 -7.90
N THR A 220 6.52 2.89 -7.40
CA THR A 220 7.11 1.64 -7.92
C THR A 220 7.43 0.60 -6.86
N ALA A 221 7.39 0.94 -5.57
CA ALA A 221 7.75 0.03 -4.47
C ALA A 221 6.53 -0.64 -3.83
N ASP A 222 6.64 -1.05 -2.58
CA ASP A 222 5.57 -1.66 -1.81
C ASP A 222 4.29 -0.80 -1.81
N ASP A 223 3.17 -1.50 -1.99
CA ASP A 223 1.83 -0.94 -2.12
C ASP A 223 1.76 0.16 -3.20
N TRP A 224 2.57 0.03 -4.26
CA TRP A 224 2.54 0.92 -5.43
C TRP A 224 1.16 1.01 -6.08
N ASN A 225 0.30 0.00 -5.88
CA ASN A 225 -1.06 0.01 -6.39
C ASN A 225 -2.06 0.71 -5.44
N LYS A 226 -1.71 0.93 -4.17
CA LYS A 226 -2.54 1.57 -3.13
C LYS A 226 -2.02 2.96 -2.70
N ASN A 227 -1.19 3.58 -3.51
CA ASN A 227 -0.59 4.91 -3.28
C ASN A 227 -1.48 6.11 -3.68
N GLN A 228 -2.71 5.86 -4.14
CA GLN A 228 -3.63 6.87 -4.67
C GLN A 228 -4.28 7.75 -3.59
N GLY A 229 -4.65 7.15 -2.45
CA GLY A 229 -5.44 7.78 -1.40
C GLY A 229 -6.96 7.77 -1.65
N LEU A 230 -7.71 8.38 -0.74
CA LEU A 230 -9.17 8.46 -0.81
C LEU A 230 -9.64 9.75 -1.47
N LEU A 231 -10.88 9.75 -1.96
CA LEU A 231 -11.48 10.90 -2.63
C LEU A 231 -12.42 11.68 -1.70
N TYR A 232 -12.54 12.99 -1.92
CA TYR A 232 -13.40 13.88 -1.14
C TYR A 232 -14.16 14.83 -2.06
N GLN A 233 -15.46 15.05 -1.81
CA GLN A 233 -16.13 16.22 -2.40
C GLN A 233 -15.67 17.48 -1.68
N TRP A 234 -15.45 18.56 -2.43
CA TRP A 234 -14.86 19.77 -1.86
C TRP A 234 -15.70 20.31 -0.68
N GLY A 235 -15.07 20.55 0.46
CA GLY A 235 -15.74 21.03 1.68
C GLY A 235 -16.34 19.96 2.59
N ARG A 236 -16.22 18.66 2.25
CA ARG A 236 -16.62 17.54 3.13
C ARG A 236 -15.44 16.99 3.93
N LYS A 237 -15.75 16.36 5.07
CA LYS A 237 -14.74 15.67 5.90
C LYS A 237 -14.64 14.16 5.62
N ASP A 238 -15.66 13.58 4.97
CA ASP A 238 -15.83 12.13 4.87
C ASP A 238 -15.22 11.61 3.57
N PRO A 239 -14.36 10.58 3.63
CA PRO A 239 -13.76 10.00 2.44
C PRO A 239 -14.72 9.11 1.65
N ILE A 240 -14.46 9.06 0.35
CA ILE A 240 -15.09 8.17 -0.63
C ILE A 240 -13.99 7.24 -1.18
N PRO A 241 -14.09 5.92 -0.99
CA PRO A 241 -13.17 4.95 -1.57
C PRO A 241 -13.33 4.91 -3.10
N SER A 242 -12.23 4.70 -3.83
CA SER A 242 -12.29 4.51 -5.28
C SER A 242 -12.88 3.15 -5.66
N LEU A 243 -12.77 2.16 -4.76
CA LEU A 243 -13.15 0.75 -4.97
C LEU A 243 -12.40 0.06 -6.12
N VAL A 244 -11.33 0.71 -6.57
CA VAL A 244 -10.40 0.23 -7.58
C VAL A 244 -9.01 0.82 -7.28
N ASP A 245 -8.04 -0.05 -7.06
CA ASP A 245 -6.62 0.26 -6.95
C ASP A 245 -5.96 0.29 -8.33
N ARG A 246 -4.75 0.86 -8.43
CA ARG A 246 -4.00 0.90 -9.68
C ARG A 246 -3.75 -0.51 -10.22
N GLY A 247 -3.77 -0.66 -11.54
CA GLY A 247 -3.66 -1.96 -12.20
C GLY A 247 -5.03 -2.59 -12.47
N ASN A 248 -6.11 -1.87 -12.17
CA ASN A 248 -7.49 -2.35 -12.19
C ASN A 248 -7.76 -3.44 -11.15
N ASP A 249 -7.16 -3.33 -9.98
CA ASP A 249 -7.42 -4.22 -8.86
C ASP A 249 -8.68 -3.74 -8.13
N PHE A 250 -9.80 -4.45 -8.30
CA PHE A 250 -11.06 -4.06 -7.67
C PHE A 250 -11.10 -4.56 -6.23
N TYR A 251 -11.40 -3.67 -5.29
CA TYR A 251 -11.53 -3.95 -3.87
C TYR A 251 -12.83 -3.38 -3.31
N GLU A 252 -13.42 -4.06 -2.33
CA GLU A 252 -14.67 -3.64 -1.69
C GLU A 252 -14.40 -3.05 -0.31
N VAL A 253 -15.39 -2.31 0.19
CA VAL A 253 -15.44 -2.00 1.62
C VAL A 253 -16.53 -2.82 2.31
N SER A 254 -16.30 -3.16 3.57
CA SER A 254 -17.26 -3.86 4.42
C SER A 254 -17.46 -3.16 5.75
N GLY A 255 -18.65 -3.21 6.33
CA GLY A 255 -18.90 -2.69 7.67
C GLY A 255 -20.37 -2.83 8.05
N SER A 256 -20.83 -2.01 8.98
CA SER A 256 -22.26 -1.93 9.34
C SER A 256 -23.15 -1.49 8.16
N ILE A 257 -22.57 -0.87 7.11
CA ILE A 257 -23.26 -0.55 5.85
C ILE A 257 -23.45 -1.77 4.93
N GLY A 258 -22.92 -2.94 5.30
CA GLY A 258 -22.78 -4.10 4.44
C GLY A 258 -21.57 -3.99 3.52
N ARG A 259 -21.56 -4.76 2.43
CA ARG A 259 -20.49 -4.76 1.43
C ARG A 259 -20.84 -3.83 0.28
N VAL A 260 -19.90 -2.98 -0.12
CA VAL A 260 -20.09 -2.01 -1.21
C VAL A 260 -19.03 -2.23 -2.28
N ARG A 261 -19.47 -2.41 -3.53
CA ARG A 261 -18.61 -2.70 -4.68
C ARG A 261 -18.70 -1.61 -5.74
N HIS A 262 -17.63 -1.46 -6.50
CA HIS A 262 -17.60 -0.63 -7.69
C HIS A 262 -18.67 -1.07 -8.69
N ARG A 263 -19.29 -0.14 -9.41
CA ARG A 263 -20.40 -0.42 -10.34
C ARG A 263 -20.06 -1.41 -11.46
N GLN A 264 -18.77 -1.54 -11.80
CA GLN A 264 -18.29 -2.45 -12.84
C GLN A 264 -17.99 -3.86 -12.32
N ALA A 265 -18.17 -4.14 -11.03
CA ALA A 265 -18.12 -5.49 -10.49
C ALA A 265 -19.07 -6.42 -11.26
N LYS A 266 -18.66 -7.67 -11.46
CA LYS A 266 -19.47 -8.69 -12.15
C LYS A 266 -20.18 -9.64 -11.20
N ASN A 267 -19.86 -9.54 -9.91
CA ASN A 267 -20.54 -10.22 -8.82
C ASN A 267 -21.08 -9.17 -7.83
N PHE A 268 -22.37 -9.26 -7.48
CA PHE A 268 -23.03 -8.44 -6.44
C PHE A 268 -23.69 -9.30 -5.34
N ASP A 269 -23.38 -10.58 -5.27
CA ASP A 269 -23.86 -11.45 -4.20
C ASP A 269 -23.41 -10.87 -2.85
N ASN A 270 -24.36 -10.71 -1.93
CA ASN A 270 -24.17 -10.10 -0.61
C ASN A 270 -23.57 -8.68 -0.61
N ALA A 271 -23.62 -7.96 -1.74
CA ALA A 271 -23.06 -6.63 -1.90
C ALA A 271 -24.00 -5.67 -2.64
N GLN A 272 -23.84 -4.38 -2.39
CA GLN A 272 -24.57 -3.34 -3.11
C GLN A 272 -23.63 -2.52 -4.01
N ASN A 273 -24.20 -1.97 -5.08
CA ASN A 273 -23.51 -1.07 -5.98
C ASN A 273 -23.34 0.30 -5.31
N PHE A 274 -22.12 0.84 -5.31
CA PHE A 274 -21.82 2.18 -4.80
C PHE A 274 -22.75 3.27 -5.36
N ASP A 275 -23.19 3.13 -6.62
CA ASP A 275 -24.08 4.10 -7.26
C ASP A 275 -25.44 4.24 -6.56
N ASN A 276 -25.89 3.18 -5.88
CA ASN A 276 -27.15 3.18 -5.11
C ASN A 276 -27.06 4.04 -3.84
N LEU A 277 -25.84 4.37 -3.38
CA LEU A 277 -25.63 5.18 -2.19
C LEU A 277 -25.72 6.68 -2.47
N ARG A 278 -25.67 7.11 -3.73
CA ARG A 278 -25.68 8.52 -4.12
C ARG A 278 -26.98 9.21 -3.69
N GLN A 279 -26.84 10.43 -3.17
CA GLN A 279 -27.97 11.26 -2.77
C GLN A 279 -28.23 12.34 -3.83
N PHE A 280 -29.48 12.43 -4.27
CA PHE A 280 -29.92 13.45 -5.22
C PHE A 280 -30.97 14.34 -4.54
N VAL A 281 -30.61 15.60 -4.30
CA VAL A 281 -31.45 16.58 -3.60
C VAL A 281 -32.11 17.52 -4.61
N PRO A 282 -33.45 17.65 -4.63
CA PRO A 282 -34.14 18.64 -5.45
C PRO A 282 -33.69 20.07 -5.11
N ILE A 283 -33.45 20.91 -6.12
CA ILE A 283 -32.95 22.28 -5.96
C ILE A 283 -33.83 23.14 -5.03
N SER A 284 -35.15 22.94 -5.02
CA SER A 284 -36.09 23.61 -4.10
C SER A 284 -35.82 23.33 -2.62
N SER A 285 -35.16 22.21 -2.31
CA SER A 285 -34.83 21.77 -0.95
C SER A 285 -33.34 21.84 -0.61
N ALA A 286 -32.49 22.10 -1.62
CA ALA A 286 -31.03 22.11 -1.51
C ALA A 286 -30.51 23.41 -0.89
N SER A 287 -30.61 23.52 0.43
CA SER A 287 -29.96 24.58 1.22
C SER A 287 -28.65 24.10 1.85
N VAL A 288 -27.76 25.04 2.19
CA VAL A 288 -26.52 24.75 2.94
C VAL A 288 -26.81 23.95 4.20
N ASP A 289 -27.75 24.40 5.03
CA ASP A 289 -28.10 23.74 6.30
C ASP A 289 -28.56 22.29 6.09
N ASN A 290 -29.43 22.08 5.10
CA ASN A 290 -29.99 20.75 4.82
C ASN A 290 -28.92 19.81 4.30
N ASN A 291 -28.10 20.26 3.35
CA ASN A 291 -27.12 19.39 2.69
C ASN A 291 -25.90 19.14 3.59
N ILE A 292 -25.51 20.09 4.46
CA ILE A 292 -24.48 19.85 5.48
C ILE A 292 -24.96 18.77 6.47
N LYS A 293 -26.20 18.85 6.98
CA LYS A 293 -26.79 17.80 7.82
C LYS A 293 -26.82 16.46 7.07
N LEU A 294 -27.32 16.45 5.83
CA LEU A 294 -27.38 15.24 5.00
C LEU A 294 -26.01 14.58 4.85
N SER A 295 -24.95 15.36 4.64
CA SER A 295 -23.58 14.85 4.49
C SER A 295 -23.04 14.18 5.75
N VAL A 296 -23.37 14.71 6.93
CA VAL A 296 -23.01 14.10 8.22
C VAL A 296 -23.77 12.80 8.45
N LYS A 297 -25.04 12.75 8.02
CA LYS A 297 -25.87 11.53 8.13
C LYS A 297 -25.50 10.44 7.12
N ASN A 298 -24.80 10.78 6.03
CA ASN A 298 -24.47 9.86 4.95
C ASN A 298 -22.98 9.94 4.55
N PRO A 299 -22.04 9.46 5.41
CA PRO A 299 -20.60 9.67 5.20
C PRO A 299 -20.08 9.12 3.86
N LEU A 300 -20.53 7.93 3.45
CA LEU A 300 -20.07 7.23 2.22
C LEU A 300 -20.79 7.69 0.93
N SER A 301 -21.81 8.55 1.03
CA SER A 301 -22.63 8.92 -0.12
C SER A 301 -22.11 10.17 -0.81
N LEU A 302 -22.01 10.16 -2.15
CA LEU A 302 -21.87 11.40 -2.92
C LEU A 302 -23.20 12.16 -2.95
N ILE A 303 -23.16 13.47 -2.77
CA ILE A 303 -24.35 14.34 -2.79
C ILE A 303 -24.35 15.18 -4.06
N TYR A 304 -25.49 15.22 -4.74
CA TYR A 304 -25.73 16.04 -5.93
C TYR A 304 -27.04 16.81 -5.81
N VAL A 305 -27.10 17.99 -6.43
CA VAL A 305 -28.33 18.78 -6.51
C VAL A 305 -28.94 18.62 -7.90
N ASN A 306 -30.17 18.12 -7.94
CA ASN A 306 -30.94 17.88 -9.15
C ASN A 306 -32.05 18.93 -9.31
N LYS A 307 -32.60 19.00 -10.52
CA LYS A 307 -33.85 19.72 -10.79
C LYS A 307 -34.99 19.16 -9.94
N ASP A 308 -36.04 19.94 -9.74
CA ASP A 308 -37.17 19.54 -8.88
C ASP A 308 -37.96 18.34 -9.41
N ASP A 309 -37.97 18.14 -10.73
CA ASP A 309 -38.53 16.95 -11.39
C ASP A 309 -37.56 15.75 -11.39
N ASN A 310 -36.39 15.90 -10.78
CA ASN A 310 -35.30 14.93 -10.73
C ASN A 310 -34.75 14.48 -12.10
N SER A 311 -34.97 15.28 -13.17
CA SER A 311 -34.54 14.94 -14.54
C SER A 311 -33.03 15.06 -14.79
N GLY A 312 -32.23 15.36 -13.76
CA GLY A 312 -30.77 15.46 -13.81
C GLY A 312 -30.22 16.63 -13.00
N PRO A 313 -28.90 16.88 -13.07
CA PRO A 313 -28.23 17.94 -12.30
C PRO A 313 -28.84 19.32 -12.54
N ALA A 314 -28.91 20.12 -11.48
CA ALA A 314 -29.37 21.50 -11.56
C ALA A 314 -28.21 22.46 -11.86
N TYR A 315 -28.55 23.57 -12.53
CA TYR A 315 -27.61 24.60 -12.97
C TYR A 315 -28.18 26.00 -12.74
N TYR A 316 -27.33 26.95 -12.35
CA TYR A 316 -27.72 28.35 -12.32
C TYR A 316 -28.00 28.84 -13.74
N ASN A 317 -29.16 29.47 -13.94
CA ASN A 317 -29.57 30.04 -15.23
C ASN A 317 -29.50 29.03 -16.40
N ASN A 318 -29.65 27.73 -16.12
CA ASN A 318 -29.47 26.63 -17.09
C ASN A 318 -28.10 26.60 -17.79
N ASN A 319 -27.06 27.20 -17.20
CA ASN A 319 -25.70 27.19 -17.76
C ASN A 319 -24.92 25.98 -17.27
N ALA A 320 -24.50 25.10 -18.18
CA ALA A 320 -23.77 23.86 -17.86
C ALA A 320 -22.43 24.09 -17.11
N ASN A 321 -21.83 25.28 -17.22
CA ASN A 321 -20.62 25.65 -16.49
C ASN A 321 -20.90 26.07 -15.03
N LEU A 322 -22.17 26.32 -14.68
CA LEU A 322 -22.61 26.81 -13.37
C LEU A 322 -23.48 25.76 -12.65
N MET A 323 -22.94 24.55 -12.50
CA MET A 323 -23.62 23.48 -11.76
C MET A 323 -23.81 23.87 -10.30
N ILE A 324 -25.00 23.61 -9.73
CA ILE A 324 -25.24 23.88 -8.31
C ILE A 324 -24.27 23.03 -7.47
N ASN A 325 -23.64 23.67 -6.47
CA ASN A 325 -22.75 22.99 -5.53
C ASN A 325 -23.50 21.88 -4.78
N TRP A 326 -22.81 20.81 -4.36
CA TRP A 326 -23.44 19.74 -3.58
C TRP A 326 -24.08 20.25 -2.28
N PHE A 327 -23.55 21.34 -1.69
CA PHE A 327 -24.08 21.98 -0.49
C PHE A 327 -25.24 22.96 -0.77
N GLY A 328 -25.71 23.09 -2.02
CA GLY A 328 -26.90 23.88 -2.33
C GLY A 328 -26.71 25.39 -2.22
N ARG A 329 -27.80 26.10 -1.89
CA ARG A 329 -27.88 27.57 -1.83
C ARG A 329 -27.95 28.08 -0.39
N SER A 330 -27.47 29.29 -0.16
CA SER A 330 -27.54 29.97 1.14
C SER A 330 -28.66 31.02 1.14
N THR A 331 -29.32 31.17 2.28
CA THR A 331 -30.27 32.27 2.52
C THR A 331 -29.57 33.55 2.99
N THR A 332 -28.33 33.44 3.48
CA THR A 332 -27.54 34.55 4.05
C THR A 332 -26.45 35.07 3.12
N LEU A 333 -25.96 34.23 2.20
CA LEU A 333 -24.97 34.58 1.19
C LEU A 333 -25.57 34.47 -0.22
N PRO A 334 -25.37 35.46 -1.10
CA PRO A 334 -25.72 35.31 -2.51
C PRO A 334 -24.84 34.24 -3.18
N ASP A 335 -25.33 33.65 -4.28
CA ASP A 335 -24.67 32.52 -4.95
C ASP A 335 -23.22 32.82 -5.40
N SER A 336 -22.88 34.07 -5.70
CA SER A 336 -21.52 34.51 -6.05
C SER A 336 -20.55 34.57 -4.85
N ARG A 337 -21.08 34.55 -3.62
CA ARG A 337 -20.33 34.64 -2.37
C ARG A 337 -20.30 33.34 -1.58
N LEU A 338 -20.76 32.22 -2.15
CA LEU A 338 -20.73 30.90 -1.48
C LEU A 338 -19.30 30.43 -1.13
N THR A 339 -18.28 30.98 -1.78
CA THR A 339 -16.87 30.81 -1.38
C THR A 339 -16.59 31.20 0.07
N GLU A 340 -17.36 32.15 0.63
CA GLU A 340 -17.19 32.65 2.00
C GLU A 340 -17.71 31.69 3.08
N LEU A 341 -18.35 30.58 2.68
CA LEU A 341 -18.65 29.45 3.59
C LEU A 341 -17.38 28.85 4.20
N ASN A 342 -16.25 28.94 3.47
CA ASN A 342 -14.92 28.63 3.98
C ASN A 342 -14.76 27.24 4.62
N LEU A 343 -15.39 26.21 4.02
CA LEU A 343 -15.51 24.88 4.61
C LEU A 343 -14.17 24.17 4.87
N TRP A 344 -13.10 24.47 4.13
CA TRP A 344 -11.75 23.91 4.32
C TRP A 344 -10.68 24.95 4.69
N SER A 345 -11.08 26.11 5.24
CA SER A 345 -10.16 27.19 5.63
C SER A 345 -9.28 27.69 4.49
N ASP A 346 -9.92 28.18 3.43
CA ASP A 346 -9.30 29.04 2.44
C ASP A 346 -8.61 30.22 3.11
N ASN A 347 -7.35 30.45 2.72
CA ASN A 347 -6.56 31.55 3.25
C ASN A 347 -7.21 32.89 2.94
N SER A 348 -7.90 33.07 1.81
CA SER A 348 -8.58 34.35 1.52
C SER A 348 -9.94 34.50 2.22
N LYS A 349 -10.39 33.50 2.99
CA LYS A 349 -11.76 33.40 3.53
C LYS A 349 -12.82 33.45 2.41
N GLY A 350 -12.51 32.97 1.21
CA GLY A 350 -13.36 33.08 0.02
C GLY A 350 -13.46 34.47 -0.59
N LYS A 351 -12.71 35.47 -0.10
CA LYS A 351 -12.80 36.86 -0.54
C LYS A 351 -11.78 37.20 -1.62
N ILE A 352 -12.24 37.89 -2.66
CA ILE A 352 -11.39 38.37 -3.75
C ILE A 352 -10.55 39.57 -3.32
N ALA A 353 -9.39 39.74 -3.97
CA ALA A 353 -8.55 40.93 -3.85
C ALA A 353 -8.54 41.71 -5.17
N THR A 354 -8.54 43.05 -5.10
CA THR A 354 -8.49 43.92 -6.29
C THR A 354 -7.17 43.80 -7.04
N TYR A 355 -6.05 43.83 -6.32
CA TYR A 355 -4.70 43.68 -6.87
C TYR A 355 -4.15 42.28 -6.61
N TYR A 356 -4.93 41.25 -6.93
CA TYR A 356 -4.65 39.86 -6.53
C TYR A 356 -3.28 39.35 -6.99
N ASN A 357 -2.71 39.83 -8.11
CA ASN A 357 -1.38 39.41 -8.58
C ASN A 357 -0.21 40.09 -7.83
N TYR A 358 -0.47 41.08 -6.98
CA TYR A 358 0.56 41.81 -6.24
C TYR A 358 0.97 41.03 -4.99
N HIS A 359 2.25 41.11 -4.64
CA HIS A 359 2.81 40.42 -3.46
C HIS A 359 2.11 40.80 -2.15
N SER A 360 1.64 42.05 -2.03
CA SER A 360 0.89 42.54 -0.87
C SER A 360 -0.47 41.87 -0.67
N SER A 361 -1.04 41.30 -1.73
CA SER A 361 -2.38 40.71 -1.75
C SER A 361 -2.40 39.22 -1.43
N ASN A 362 -1.24 38.60 -1.16
CA ASN A 362 -1.19 37.19 -0.81
C ASN A 362 -1.88 36.92 0.54
N ALA A 363 -2.88 36.06 0.57
CA ALA A 363 -3.63 35.79 1.79
C ALA A 363 -2.79 34.94 2.77
N PRO A 364 -2.73 35.31 4.07
CA PRO A 364 -2.04 34.51 5.07
C PRO A 364 -2.85 33.26 5.42
N TYR A 365 -2.15 32.21 5.85
CA TYR A 365 -2.74 31.06 6.51
C TYR A 365 -3.43 31.48 7.81
N ARG A 366 -4.63 30.92 8.05
CA ARG A 366 -5.50 31.19 9.20
C ARG A 366 -5.99 29.89 9.82
N ASN A 367 -6.65 29.95 10.97
CA ASN A 367 -7.15 28.76 11.66
C ASN A 367 -7.89 27.79 10.73
N LYS A 368 -7.63 26.51 10.93
CA LYS A 368 -8.31 25.39 10.27
C LYS A 368 -9.82 25.39 10.58
N SER A 369 -10.61 24.90 9.65
CA SER A 369 -12.06 24.81 9.72
C SER A 369 -12.49 23.46 10.29
N SER A 370 -13.74 23.37 10.73
CA SER A 370 -14.26 22.14 11.33
C SER A 370 -14.39 20.95 10.37
N PHE A 371 -14.44 21.20 9.07
CA PHE A 371 -14.65 20.19 8.01
C PHE A 371 -13.39 19.82 7.24
N ASP A 372 -12.25 20.46 7.50
CA ASP A 372 -10.99 20.05 6.88
C ASP A 372 -10.69 18.59 7.28
N PRO A 373 -10.47 17.69 6.30
CA PRO A 373 -10.36 16.25 6.54
C PRO A 373 -9.00 15.86 7.13
N CYS A 374 -7.98 16.72 7.10
CA CYS A 374 -6.64 16.31 7.52
C CYS A 374 -6.57 15.95 9.02
N PRO A 375 -5.62 15.08 9.42
CA PRO A 375 -5.38 14.75 10.82
C PRO A 375 -4.96 15.95 11.69
N ASN A 376 -4.83 15.73 13.01
CA ASN A 376 -4.35 16.76 13.94
C ASN A 376 -2.96 17.25 13.53
N GLY A 377 -2.72 18.56 13.58
CA GLY A 377 -1.46 19.17 13.12
C GLY A 377 -1.28 19.29 11.61
N TRP A 378 -2.28 18.86 10.81
CA TRP A 378 -2.25 18.89 9.35
C TRP A 378 -3.49 19.58 8.78
N ARG A 379 -3.41 20.11 7.56
CA ARG A 379 -4.52 20.80 6.87
C ARG A 379 -4.42 20.72 5.36
N ILE A 380 -5.53 20.96 4.67
CA ILE A 380 -5.54 21.12 3.22
C ILE A 380 -4.81 22.44 2.85
N PRO A 381 -3.90 22.42 1.86
CA PRO A 381 -3.21 23.63 1.42
C PRO A 381 -4.16 24.53 0.63
N SER A 382 -3.92 25.84 0.70
CA SER A 382 -4.78 26.86 0.09
C SER A 382 -4.03 27.59 -1.02
N MET A 383 -4.77 28.04 -2.04
CA MET A 383 -4.27 29.09 -2.93
C MET A 383 -4.07 30.38 -2.11
N LEU A 384 -3.21 31.28 -2.59
CA LEU A 384 -3.00 32.57 -1.92
C LEU A 384 -4.06 33.63 -2.27
N VAL A 385 -4.95 33.35 -3.23
CA VAL A 385 -6.08 34.21 -3.64
C VAL A 385 -7.27 33.36 -4.08
N SER A 386 -8.51 33.86 -3.94
CA SER A 386 -9.73 33.20 -4.44
C SER A 386 -10.28 33.80 -5.73
N ASN A 387 -9.57 34.73 -6.35
CA ASN A 387 -9.92 35.27 -7.66
C ASN A 387 -9.92 34.16 -8.71
N LEU A 388 -10.98 34.08 -9.51
CA LEU A 388 -11.05 33.17 -10.66
C LEU A 388 -10.38 33.77 -11.90
N ALA A 389 -10.53 35.07 -12.11
CA ALA A 389 -10.04 35.78 -13.28
C ALA A 389 -9.96 37.30 -13.02
N SER A 390 -9.37 38.02 -13.98
CA SER A 390 -9.33 39.48 -14.04
C SER A 390 -10.71 40.10 -14.31
N GLY A 391 -10.77 41.44 -14.28
CA GLY A 391 -11.94 42.23 -14.68
C GLY A 391 -12.44 41.98 -16.12
N SER A 392 -11.60 41.36 -16.95
CA SER A 392 -11.91 41.00 -18.35
C SER A 392 -12.10 39.50 -18.54
N TYR A 393 -12.36 38.75 -17.46
CA TYR A 393 -12.56 37.28 -17.47
C TYR A 393 -11.35 36.49 -17.99
N VAL A 394 -10.14 37.04 -17.84
CA VAL A 394 -8.89 36.36 -18.17
C VAL A 394 -8.34 35.68 -16.91
N ASP A 395 -8.18 34.35 -16.94
CA ASP A 395 -7.56 33.61 -15.83
C ASP A 395 -6.02 33.79 -15.86
N ASP A 396 -5.58 34.89 -15.26
CA ASP A 396 -4.19 35.33 -15.15
C ASP A 396 -3.64 35.19 -13.72
N ILE A 397 -4.24 34.31 -12.92
CA ILE A 397 -3.75 33.99 -11.57
C ILE A 397 -2.35 33.41 -11.67
N ARG A 398 -1.44 33.92 -10.85
CA ARG A 398 -0.05 33.45 -10.81
C ARG A 398 0.05 31.96 -10.49
N ILE A 399 0.92 31.26 -11.20
CA ILE A 399 1.18 29.84 -10.98
C ILE A 399 1.76 29.59 -9.59
N ASP A 400 2.70 30.43 -9.13
CA ASP A 400 3.31 30.32 -7.80
C ASP A 400 2.33 30.58 -6.64
N TYR A 401 1.12 31.10 -6.89
CA TYR A 401 0.09 31.26 -5.87
C TYR A 401 -0.69 29.97 -5.60
N SER A 402 -0.54 28.96 -6.46
CA SER A 402 -0.94 27.60 -6.13
C SER A 402 0.10 26.96 -5.21
N PRO A 403 -0.31 26.25 -4.15
CA PRO A 403 0.63 25.50 -3.32
C PRO A 403 1.35 24.40 -4.12
N PHE A 404 0.77 23.95 -5.24
CA PHE A 404 1.34 22.94 -6.12
C PHE A 404 2.11 23.53 -7.32
N GLY A 405 2.24 24.85 -7.41
CA GLY A 405 2.86 25.54 -8.54
C GLY A 405 4.38 25.47 -8.59
N VAL A 406 4.94 25.58 -9.79
CA VAL A 406 6.37 25.89 -9.99
C VAL A 406 6.68 27.35 -9.65
N ARG A 407 7.93 27.67 -9.30
CA ARG A 407 8.38 29.02 -8.91
C ARG A 407 8.43 29.99 -10.09
N THR A 408 7.25 30.48 -10.51
CA THR A 408 7.11 31.48 -11.57
C THR A 408 5.96 32.44 -11.30
N ALA A 409 6.18 33.73 -11.57
CA ALA A 409 5.18 34.77 -11.46
C ALA A 409 4.26 34.86 -12.70
N LEU A 410 4.42 33.96 -13.69
CA LEU A 410 3.53 33.91 -14.84
C LEU A 410 2.09 33.64 -14.40
N GLY A 411 1.14 34.36 -15.01
CA GLY A 411 -0.28 34.02 -14.91
C GLY A 411 -0.61 32.75 -15.68
N LYS A 412 -1.62 32.01 -15.24
CA LYS A 412 -2.07 30.74 -15.86
C LYS A 412 -2.21 30.83 -17.38
N ASN A 413 -2.93 31.82 -17.91
CA ASN A 413 -3.09 31.97 -19.36
C ASN A 413 -1.76 32.11 -20.11
N SER A 414 -0.79 32.85 -19.57
CA SER A 414 0.54 32.96 -20.18
C SER A 414 1.32 31.64 -20.08
N PHE A 415 1.22 30.93 -18.96
CA PHE A 415 1.85 29.62 -18.78
C PHE A 415 1.31 28.59 -19.79
N GLU A 416 0.00 28.58 -20.02
CA GLU A 416 -0.65 27.69 -20.98
C GLU A 416 -0.39 28.08 -22.44
N ALA A 417 -0.41 29.39 -22.76
CA ALA A 417 -0.09 29.88 -24.10
C ALA A 417 1.34 29.52 -24.54
N ASN A 418 2.29 29.50 -23.59
CA ASN A 418 3.66 29.02 -23.82
C ASN A 418 3.81 27.49 -23.82
N ARG A 419 2.70 26.75 -23.63
CA ARG A 419 2.66 25.27 -23.54
C ARG A 419 3.50 24.68 -22.40
N TYR A 420 3.80 25.45 -21.35
CA TYR A 420 4.57 24.96 -20.21
C TYR A 420 3.83 23.92 -19.36
N HIS A 421 2.50 23.83 -19.51
CA HIS A 421 1.69 22.75 -18.93
C HIS A 421 1.89 21.40 -19.62
N ILE A 422 2.54 21.34 -20.78
CA ILE A 422 2.83 20.08 -21.49
C ILE A 422 4.25 19.67 -21.13
N ILE A 423 4.37 18.54 -20.44
CA ILE A 423 5.69 17.98 -20.10
C ILE A 423 6.30 17.44 -21.39
N LYS A 424 7.55 17.81 -21.66
CA LYS A 424 8.30 17.35 -22.83
C LYS A 424 9.01 16.02 -22.53
N PRO A 425 9.32 15.21 -23.56
CA PRO A 425 10.01 13.94 -23.40
C PRO A 425 11.43 14.07 -22.82
N ASN A 426 12.05 15.24 -22.92
CA ASN A 426 13.34 15.58 -22.34
C ASN A 426 13.42 17.10 -22.07
N ASP A 427 14.48 17.54 -21.41
CA ASP A 427 14.65 18.93 -20.96
C ASP A 427 15.14 19.90 -22.07
N ASN A 428 15.17 19.48 -23.33
CA ASN A 428 15.58 20.34 -24.44
C ASN A 428 14.56 21.47 -24.68
N ASN A 429 15.03 22.72 -24.70
CA ASN A 429 14.19 23.91 -24.88
C ASN A 429 13.02 23.96 -23.87
N VAL A 430 13.29 23.60 -22.62
CA VAL A 430 12.38 23.68 -21.48
C VAL A 430 12.86 24.80 -20.55
N PRO A 431 12.00 25.70 -20.04
CA PRO A 431 12.42 26.72 -19.09
C PRO A 431 12.93 26.09 -17.79
N ALA A 432 13.89 26.72 -17.11
CA ALA A 432 14.57 26.16 -15.94
C ALA A 432 13.60 25.61 -14.87
N PHE A 433 12.51 26.32 -14.59
CA PHE A 433 11.49 25.91 -13.59
C PHE A 433 10.66 24.68 -13.99
N MET A 434 10.76 24.20 -15.24
CA MET A 434 10.10 22.98 -15.74
C MET A 434 11.08 21.83 -16.03
N THR A 435 12.39 22.03 -15.84
CA THR A 435 13.38 20.95 -16.03
C THR A 435 13.27 19.89 -14.93
N GLY A 436 13.76 18.68 -15.15
CA GLY A 436 13.78 17.62 -14.13
C GLY A 436 12.42 16.99 -13.78
N PHE A 437 11.34 17.33 -14.50
CA PHE A 437 10.06 16.63 -14.37
C PHE A 437 10.21 15.18 -14.84
N LYS A 438 9.88 14.21 -13.98
CA LYS A 438 9.77 12.80 -14.35
C LYS A 438 8.32 12.33 -14.23
N LEU A 439 7.92 11.46 -15.15
CA LEU A 439 6.64 10.76 -15.07
C LEU A 439 6.79 9.30 -15.44
N TYR A 440 5.96 8.48 -14.82
CA TYR A 440 5.78 7.07 -15.12
C TYR A 440 4.49 6.95 -15.94
N PRO A 441 4.57 6.60 -17.24
CA PRO A 441 3.41 6.59 -18.12
C PRO A 441 2.29 5.68 -17.61
N ASN A 442 1.07 6.21 -17.51
CA ASN A 442 -0.13 5.61 -16.91
C ASN A 442 -0.01 5.29 -15.42
N VAL A 443 0.91 5.92 -14.69
CA VAL A 443 1.12 5.62 -13.27
C VAL A 443 1.12 6.88 -12.41
N GLY A 444 1.96 7.88 -12.72
CA GLY A 444 2.07 9.10 -11.92
C GLY A 444 3.28 9.97 -12.25
N PHE A 445 3.57 10.95 -11.40
CA PHE A 445 4.67 11.90 -11.56
C PHE A 445 5.65 11.82 -10.39
N ASP A 446 6.94 11.89 -10.68
CA ASP A 446 7.99 12.11 -9.70
C ASP A 446 8.59 13.50 -9.94
N LEU A 447 8.29 14.44 -9.03
CA LEU A 447 8.74 15.82 -9.09
C LEU A 447 9.77 16.12 -7.99
N SER A 448 10.48 15.11 -7.51
CA SER A 448 11.54 15.23 -6.49
C SER A 448 12.75 16.06 -6.93
N ASN A 449 12.85 16.43 -8.21
CA ASN A 449 13.89 17.30 -8.74
C ASN A 449 13.37 18.31 -9.78
N ALA A 450 12.09 18.69 -9.69
CA ALA A 450 11.46 19.65 -10.59
C ALA A 450 12.06 21.07 -10.42
N GLY A 451 12.69 21.58 -11.48
CA GLY A 451 13.39 22.87 -11.47
C GLY A 451 14.53 22.95 -10.46
N GLY A 452 15.11 21.80 -10.06
CA GLY A 452 16.12 21.71 -9.00
C GLY A 452 15.54 21.71 -7.58
N PHE A 453 14.22 21.51 -7.42
CA PHE A 453 13.56 21.43 -6.13
C PHE A 453 12.81 20.11 -5.97
N ASP A 454 12.76 19.61 -4.74
CA ASP A 454 11.91 18.48 -4.37
C ASP A 454 10.48 18.95 -4.15
N MET A 455 9.59 18.77 -5.12
CA MET A 455 8.16 19.01 -4.98
C MET A 455 7.39 17.78 -4.46
N GLY A 456 8.06 16.63 -4.32
CA GLY A 456 7.49 15.35 -3.94
C GLY A 456 6.99 14.49 -5.11
N VAL A 457 6.46 13.32 -4.74
CA VAL A 457 5.94 12.30 -5.65
C VAL A 457 4.42 12.36 -5.70
N PHE A 458 3.83 12.26 -6.89
CA PHE A 458 2.40 12.38 -7.14
C PHE A 458 1.86 11.19 -7.94
N PRO A 459 1.46 10.11 -7.25
CA PRO A 459 0.81 8.97 -7.88
C PRO A 459 -0.58 9.33 -8.42
N GLY A 460 -1.02 8.62 -9.46
CA GLY A 460 -2.38 8.73 -10.00
C GLY A 460 -3.45 8.48 -8.94
N THR A 461 -4.38 9.41 -8.79
CA THR A 461 -5.46 9.39 -7.78
C THR A 461 -6.80 8.97 -8.35
N GLY A 462 -6.98 9.05 -9.67
CA GLY A 462 -8.31 9.08 -10.28
C GLY A 462 -9.17 10.23 -9.73
N GLY A 463 -10.48 10.10 -9.90
CA GLY A 463 -11.50 11.05 -9.44
C GLY A 463 -12.89 10.58 -9.81
N ILE A 464 -13.94 11.21 -9.27
CA ILE A 464 -15.35 10.92 -9.63
C ILE A 464 -15.99 12.25 -10.00
N ALA A 465 -16.53 12.36 -11.21
CA ALA A 465 -17.16 13.59 -11.68
C ALA A 465 -18.48 13.30 -12.38
N ILE A 466 -19.62 13.82 -11.88
CA ILE A 466 -20.95 13.44 -12.39
C ILE A 466 -21.14 13.74 -13.89
N ASN A 467 -20.49 14.79 -14.37
CA ASN A 467 -20.59 15.26 -15.75
C ASN A 467 -19.49 14.70 -16.67
N ALA A 468 -18.58 13.86 -16.15
CA ALA A 468 -17.56 13.19 -16.94
C ALA A 468 -17.66 11.68 -16.71
N GLN A 469 -17.42 10.89 -17.75
CA GLN A 469 -17.47 9.42 -17.67
C GLN A 469 -18.76 8.86 -17.03
N GLY A 470 -19.88 9.59 -17.10
CA GLY A 470 -21.16 9.18 -16.48
C GLY A 470 -21.14 9.12 -14.95
N GLY A 471 -20.32 9.94 -14.29
CA GLY A 471 -20.17 9.93 -12.84
C GLY A 471 -19.40 8.73 -12.31
N GLN A 472 -18.58 8.10 -13.14
CA GLN A 472 -17.76 6.96 -12.76
C GLN A 472 -16.44 7.40 -12.14
N TYR A 473 -15.82 6.50 -11.38
CA TYR A 473 -14.39 6.65 -11.08
C TYR A 473 -13.63 6.66 -12.40
N THR A 474 -12.77 7.66 -12.55
CA THR A 474 -12.04 7.92 -13.79
C THR A 474 -10.88 6.96 -13.98
N ASP A 475 -10.00 7.24 -14.94
CA ASP A 475 -8.75 6.51 -15.05
C ASP A 475 -7.91 6.63 -13.76
N GLN A 476 -7.19 5.55 -13.41
CA GLN A 476 -6.40 5.45 -12.18
C GLN A 476 -5.08 6.24 -12.25
N HIS A 477 -4.75 6.81 -13.41
CA HIS A 477 -3.43 7.36 -13.68
C HIS A 477 -3.36 8.88 -13.63
N HIS A 478 -4.47 9.60 -13.83
CA HIS A 478 -4.44 11.06 -13.64
C HIS A 478 -4.33 11.42 -12.15
N VAL A 479 -3.87 12.63 -11.86
CA VAL A 479 -3.76 13.17 -10.50
C VAL A 479 -4.71 14.34 -10.36
N GLY A 480 -5.60 14.29 -9.38
CA GLY A 480 -6.47 15.39 -8.97
C GLY A 480 -6.34 15.64 -7.48
N LEU A 481 -5.72 16.76 -7.08
CA LEU A 481 -5.55 17.11 -5.66
C LEU A 481 -6.16 18.47 -5.34
N TRP A 482 -7.14 18.47 -4.45
CA TRP A 482 -7.83 19.68 -4.03
C TRP A 482 -6.91 20.71 -3.36
N THR A 483 -7.26 21.97 -3.55
CA THR A 483 -6.90 23.04 -2.61
C THR A 483 -8.11 23.40 -1.74
N ALA A 484 -7.85 24.09 -0.63
CA ALA A 484 -8.88 24.66 0.23
C ALA A 484 -9.64 25.83 -0.42
N THR A 485 -9.26 26.27 -1.63
CA THR A 485 -9.74 27.54 -2.20
C THR A 485 -10.81 27.35 -3.27
N MET A 486 -12.04 27.67 -2.92
CA MET A 486 -13.13 27.88 -3.87
C MET A 486 -12.99 29.26 -4.53
N VAL A 487 -13.23 29.34 -5.83
CA VAL A 487 -12.94 30.54 -6.64
C VAL A 487 -14.19 31.21 -7.16
N ARG A 488 -14.10 32.54 -7.36
CA ARG A 488 -15.21 33.36 -7.87
C ARG A 488 -14.74 34.52 -8.73
N HIS A 489 -15.65 35.02 -9.57
CA HIS A 489 -15.45 36.27 -10.31
C HIS A 489 -15.64 37.51 -9.42
N PHE A 490 -15.28 38.67 -9.96
CA PHE A 490 -15.43 39.97 -9.30
C PHE A 490 -16.89 40.49 -9.27
N ASP A 491 -17.78 39.84 -10.02
CA ASP A 491 -19.17 40.23 -10.24
C ASP A 491 -20.16 39.31 -9.49
N VAL A 492 -21.40 39.24 -9.97
CA VAL A 492 -22.49 38.43 -9.41
C VAL A 492 -22.57 37.01 -9.99
N THR A 493 -21.56 36.57 -10.76
CA THR A 493 -21.53 35.20 -11.29
C THR A 493 -21.48 34.18 -10.15
N PRO A 494 -22.37 33.17 -10.12
CA PRO A 494 -22.38 32.14 -9.10
C PRO A 494 -21.03 31.43 -8.97
N ALA A 495 -20.59 31.20 -7.72
CA ALA A 495 -19.36 30.46 -7.45
C ALA A 495 -19.68 28.96 -7.35
N VAL A 496 -19.08 28.15 -8.23
CA VAL A 496 -19.41 26.73 -8.39
C VAL A 496 -18.19 25.79 -8.41
N GLY A 497 -16.98 26.35 -8.36
CA GLY A 497 -15.75 25.61 -8.60
C GLY A 497 -14.65 25.93 -7.61
N SER A 498 -13.75 24.96 -7.44
CA SER A 498 -12.57 25.04 -6.58
C SER A 498 -11.29 24.77 -7.37
N ARG A 499 -10.17 25.33 -6.90
CA ARG A 499 -8.85 25.10 -7.50
C ARG A 499 -8.28 23.76 -7.05
N LEU A 500 -7.55 23.12 -7.94
CA LEU A 500 -6.84 21.87 -7.72
C LEU A 500 -5.56 21.82 -8.56
N LEU A 501 -4.68 20.89 -8.17
CA LEU A 501 -3.66 20.35 -9.07
C LEU A 501 -4.31 19.27 -9.95
N TYR A 502 -4.14 19.39 -11.27
CA TYR A 502 -4.54 18.36 -12.22
C TYR A 502 -3.38 17.95 -13.11
N MET A 503 -3.07 16.65 -13.17
CA MET A 503 -1.99 16.10 -13.99
C MET A 503 -2.42 14.84 -14.74
N ILE A 504 -1.90 14.63 -15.94
CA ILE A 504 -2.22 13.46 -16.77
C ILE A 504 -0.92 12.84 -17.27
N PRO A 505 -0.61 11.57 -16.98
CA PRO A 505 0.50 10.84 -17.59
C PRO A 505 0.04 9.80 -18.62
N ASP A 506 -0.93 10.10 -19.49
CA ASP A 506 -1.62 9.09 -20.32
C ASP A 506 -0.90 8.83 -21.65
N LYS A 507 -0.21 7.69 -21.77
CA LYS A 507 0.44 7.29 -23.03
C LYS A 507 -0.52 6.85 -24.13
N GLY A 508 -1.76 6.51 -23.78
CA GLY A 508 -2.76 5.99 -24.72
C GLY A 508 -3.38 7.05 -25.64
N GLN A 509 -3.09 8.34 -25.41
CA GLN A 509 -3.60 9.44 -26.23
C GLN A 509 -2.74 9.67 -27.48
N THR A 510 -3.36 10.20 -28.54
CA THR A 510 -2.71 10.47 -29.84
C THR A 510 -1.94 11.80 -29.90
N ASP A 511 -1.99 12.58 -28.81
CA ASP A 511 -1.30 13.85 -28.65
C ASP A 511 0.21 13.73 -28.94
N VAL A 512 0.79 14.80 -29.49
CA VAL A 512 2.24 14.95 -29.71
C VAL A 512 2.78 16.00 -28.74
N PRO A 513 3.44 15.58 -27.65
CA PRO A 513 3.93 16.50 -26.62
C PRO A 513 4.99 17.47 -27.15
N ASP A 514 5.83 16.99 -28.07
CA ASP A 514 6.94 17.73 -28.65
C ASP A 514 7.03 17.47 -30.15
N SER A 515 6.92 18.53 -30.96
CA SER A 515 7.02 18.45 -32.41
C SER A 515 8.41 18.00 -32.89
N GLY A 516 9.45 18.18 -32.07
CA GLY A 516 10.79 17.66 -32.35
C GLY A 516 10.90 16.13 -32.24
N ASN A 517 9.92 15.48 -31.58
CA ASN A 517 9.89 14.04 -31.34
C ASN A 517 8.52 13.43 -31.68
N PRO A 518 8.09 13.46 -32.95
CA PRO A 518 6.70 13.15 -33.34
C PRO A 518 6.28 11.69 -33.15
N THR A 519 7.24 10.77 -32.95
CA THR A 519 6.99 9.35 -32.67
C THR A 519 6.61 9.08 -31.21
N ILE A 520 6.92 10.02 -30.31
CA ILE A 520 6.52 9.95 -28.91
C ILE A 520 5.10 10.53 -28.81
N LYS A 521 4.16 9.68 -28.36
CA LYS A 521 2.74 10.01 -28.22
C LYS A 521 2.31 9.96 -26.75
N GLY A 522 1.24 10.68 -26.46
CA GLY A 522 0.58 10.67 -25.17
C GLY A 522 0.24 12.08 -24.69
N ARG A 523 -0.62 12.15 -23.69
CA ARG A 523 -1.04 13.39 -23.03
C ARG A 523 -0.33 13.49 -21.69
N TYR A 524 0.66 14.37 -21.62
CA TYR A 524 1.48 14.61 -20.43
C TYR A 524 1.28 16.03 -19.93
N TRP A 525 0.27 16.23 -19.06
CA TRP A 525 -0.14 17.55 -18.60
C TRP A 525 0.16 17.80 -17.13
N TYR A 526 0.53 19.03 -16.81
CA TYR A 526 0.72 19.57 -15.46
C TYR A 526 0.01 20.92 -15.34
N THR A 527 -1.09 20.96 -14.59
CA THR A 527 -1.95 22.14 -14.42
C THR A 527 -2.18 22.41 -12.93
N PRO A 528 -1.34 23.23 -12.27
CA PRO A 528 -1.40 23.46 -10.82
C PRO A 528 -2.53 24.40 -10.38
N THR A 529 -3.27 24.97 -11.34
CA THR A 529 -4.36 25.94 -11.12
C THR A 529 -5.63 25.53 -11.87
N ALA A 530 -5.85 24.22 -12.05
CA ALA A 530 -7.09 23.74 -12.67
C ALA A 530 -8.30 24.12 -11.80
N SER A 531 -9.48 24.18 -12.40
CA SER A 531 -10.75 24.49 -11.73
C SER A 531 -11.76 23.39 -11.98
N VAL A 532 -12.27 22.77 -10.91
CA VAL A 532 -13.24 21.65 -11.00
C VAL A 532 -14.44 21.94 -10.09
N LYS A 533 -15.57 21.30 -10.41
CA LYS A 533 -16.85 21.48 -9.72
C LYS A 533 -16.74 20.93 -8.29
N THR A 534 -17.33 21.62 -7.32
CA THR A 534 -17.27 21.19 -5.90
C THR A 534 -17.94 19.84 -5.63
N SER A 535 -18.88 19.44 -6.49
CA SER A 535 -19.59 18.15 -6.39
C SER A 535 -18.80 16.95 -6.92
N ASP A 536 -17.68 17.18 -7.60
CA ASP A 536 -16.78 16.10 -7.99
C ASP A 536 -15.97 15.63 -6.77
N ALA A 537 -15.48 14.40 -6.78
CA ALA A 537 -14.61 13.85 -5.73
C ALA A 537 -13.19 13.67 -6.26
N ASN A 538 -12.21 14.29 -5.59
CA ASN A 538 -10.78 14.23 -5.93
C ASN A 538 -9.95 13.96 -4.68
N GLY A 539 -8.68 13.61 -4.85
CA GLY A 539 -7.75 13.35 -3.75
C GLY A 539 -7.41 14.61 -2.94
N CYS A 540 -6.84 14.38 -1.76
CA CYS A 540 -6.36 15.43 -0.87
C CYS A 540 -4.92 15.12 -0.44
N ARG A 541 -4.07 16.14 -0.33
CA ARG A 541 -2.74 16.04 0.28
C ARG A 541 -2.58 17.16 1.30
N CYS A 542 -2.14 16.81 2.50
CA CYS A 542 -2.06 17.76 3.59
C CYS A 542 -0.68 18.42 3.70
N ILE A 543 -0.66 19.64 4.22
CA ILE A 543 0.53 20.32 4.73
C ILE A 543 0.45 20.42 6.24
N LYS A 544 1.60 20.56 6.90
CA LYS A 544 1.66 20.85 8.33
C LYS A 544 0.91 22.14 8.61
N ASP A 545 -0.02 22.11 9.55
CA ASP A 545 -0.78 23.30 9.92
C ASP A 545 0.15 24.29 10.61
N PRO A 546 0.33 25.52 10.09
CA PRO A 546 1.24 26.48 10.69
C PRO A 546 0.68 27.16 11.96
N LEU A 547 -0.53 26.82 12.41
CA LEU A 547 -1.23 27.53 13.49
C LEU A 547 -1.77 26.66 14.63
N TYR A 548 -1.85 25.34 14.50
CA TYR A 548 -2.52 24.48 15.49
C TYR A 548 -1.97 24.62 16.92
N GLN A 549 -0.66 24.73 17.08
CA GLN A 549 -0.02 24.97 18.39
C GLN A 549 -0.14 26.45 18.81
N LEU A 550 0.12 27.38 17.88
CA LEU A 550 0.15 28.81 18.17
C LEU A 550 -1.21 29.39 18.55
N ASN A 551 -2.29 28.82 18.01
CA ASN A 551 -3.66 29.27 18.23
C ASN A 551 -4.47 28.28 19.09
N ASN A 552 -3.78 27.43 19.87
CA ASN A 552 -4.35 26.56 20.90
C ASN A 552 -5.49 25.63 20.43
N TYR A 553 -5.28 24.92 19.32
CA TYR A 553 -6.19 23.88 18.83
C TYR A 553 -5.47 22.56 18.49
N ASP A 554 -4.42 22.25 19.23
CA ASP A 554 -3.74 20.95 19.16
C ASP A 554 -4.50 19.87 19.92
N PHE A 555 -4.90 18.79 19.24
CA PHE A 555 -5.60 17.63 19.80
C PHE A 555 -4.81 16.34 19.56
N PRO A 556 -3.77 16.06 20.36
CA PRO A 556 -2.98 14.84 20.23
C PRO A 556 -3.86 13.58 20.27
N THR A 557 -3.51 12.60 19.45
CA THR A 557 -4.17 11.30 19.45
C THR A 557 -3.98 10.62 20.81
N GLU A 558 -5.08 10.11 21.36
CA GLU A 558 -5.03 9.25 22.53
C GLU A 558 -4.99 7.79 22.09
N TYR A 559 -4.12 7.00 22.69
CA TYR A 559 -3.87 5.62 22.29
C TYR A 559 -4.39 4.61 23.30
N ILE A 560 -4.70 3.40 22.81
CA ILE A 560 -5.08 2.26 23.63
C ILE A 560 -3.79 1.58 24.12
N ASN A 561 -3.67 1.39 25.44
CA ASN A 561 -2.57 0.65 26.05
C ASN A 561 -2.54 -0.81 25.55
N THR A 562 -1.34 -1.38 25.48
CA THR A 562 -1.06 -2.72 24.95
C THR A 562 -1.88 -3.83 25.60
N VAL A 563 -2.60 -4.57 24.78
CA VAL A 563 -2.92 -5.99 24.94
C VAL A 563 -1.71 -6.79 24.43
N SER A 564 -1.52 -8.02 24.89
CA SER A 564 -0.43 -8.88 24.41
C SER A 564 -0.58 -9.16 22.90
N GLU A 565 0.21 -8.50 22.07
CA GLU A 565 0.38 -8.84 20.65
C GLU A 565 1.78 -9.38 20.38
N TYR A 566 1.89 -10.25 19.38
CA TYR A 566 3.15 -10.88 19.00
C TYR A 566 3.28 -10.86 17.48
N THR A 567 4.19 -10.05 16.94
CA THR A 567 4.43 -9.90 15.49
C THR A 567 5.82 -10.37 15.07
N VAL A 568 6.64 -10.81 16.02
CA VAL A 568 8.03 -11.22 15.78
C VAL A 568 8.09 -12.38 14.79
N GLY A 569 8.84 -12.20 13.70
CA GLY A 569 9.05 -13.22 12.68
C GLY A 569 7.89 -13.41 11.70
N LEU A 570 6.89 -12.51 11.69
CA LEU A 570 5.78 -12.56 10.72
C LEU A 570 6.27 -12.60 9.26
N ASP A 571 7.36 -11.88 8.96
CA ASP A 571 7.99 -11.80 7.64
C ASP A 571 9.01 -12.93 7.35
N ASN A 572 9.24 -13.86 8.29
CA ASN A 572 10.16 -15.00 8.07
C ASN A 572 9.69 -15.87 6.89
N PRO A 573 10.59 -16.54 6.14
CA PRO A 573 10.21 -17.35 4.99
C PRO A 573 9.42 -18.61 5.38
N ASN A 574 8.62 -19.11 4.43
CA ASN A 574 7.95 -20.42 4.56
C ASN A 574 8.79 -21.58 4.03
N THR A 575 9.79 -21.28 3.20
CA THR A 575 10.67 -22.27 2.57
C THR A 575 12.11 -21.99 2.93
N TYR A 576 12.82 -23.01 3.39
CA TYR A 576 14.24 -22.98 3.69
C TYR A 576 14.95 -23.81 2.64
N GLN A 577 15.71 -23.13 1.78
CA GLN A 577 16.42 -23.76 0.68
C GLN A 577 17.91 -23.88 1.02
N ILE A 578 18.45 -25.09 0.81
CA ILE A 578 19.88 -25.36 0.89
C ILE A 578 20.30 -26.22 -0.31
N VAL A 579 21.60 -26.27 -0.59
CA VAL A 579 22.18 -27.15 -1.61
C VAL A 579 22.74 -28.38 -0.91
N LYS A 580 22.58 -29.55 -1.54
CA LYS A 580 23.15 -30.81 -1.11
C LYS A 580 24.66 -30.64 -0.86
N ASP A 581 25.09 -31.11 0.29
CA ASP A 581 26.47 -31.03 0.77
C ASP A 581 27.01 -32.45 0.99
N ASP A 582 28.33 -32.64 0.86
CA ASP A 582 28.99 -33.92 1.10
C ASP A 582 29.10 -34.24 2.59
N GLU A 583 28.91 -33.24 3.45
CA GLU A 583 28.76 -33.34 4.89
C GLU A 583 27.30 -33.11 5.35
N ALA A 584 27.02 -33.44 6.61
CA ALA A 584 25.70 -33.20 7.18
C ALA A 584 25.44 -31.70 7.31
N SER A 585 24.25 -31.26 6.90
CA SER A 585 23.84 -29.86 6.94
C SER A 585 22.77 -29.62 8.01
N VAL A 586 22.72 -28.41 8.55
CA VAL A 586 21.74 -28.01 9.57
C VAL A 586 20.91 -26.83 9.06
N VAL A 587 19.59 -26.95 9.14
CA VAL A 587 18.65 -25.85 8.90
C VAL A 587 18.00 -25.45 10.22
N GLU A 588 18.10 -24.16 10.56
CA GLU A 588 17.44 -23.58 11.73
C GLU A 588 16.23 -22.76 11.33
N ILE A 589 15.09 -23.00 11.98
CA ILE A 589 13.82 -22.36 11.68
C ILE A 589 13.27 -21.71 12.95
N PRO A 590 13.19 -20.37 13.03
CA PRO A 590 12.56 -19.71 14.17
C PRO A 590 11.06 -20.03 14.25
N VAL A 591 10.59 -20.41 15.44
CA VAL A 591 9.17 -20.79 15.64
C VAL A 591 8.25 -19.58 15.73
N SER A 592 8.80 -18.37 15.94
CA SER A 592 8.06 -17.13 16.20
C SER A 592 6.98 -16.84 15.17
N LYS A 593 7.21 -17.16 13.89
CA LYS A 593 6.21 -16.96 12.82
C LYS A 593 4.88 -17.67 13.12
N ALA A 594 4.92 -18.87 13.70
CA ALA A 594 3.71 -19.63 14.01
C ALA A 594 2.80 -18.85 14.97
N PHE A 595 3.38 -18.29 16.03
CA PHE A 595 2.66 -17.50 17.05
C PHE A 595 2.20 -16.15 16.50
N ALA A 596 3.03 -15.52 15.66
CA ALA A 596 2.68 -14.26 15.01
C ALA A 596 1.48 -14.43 14.07
N VAL A 597 1.52 -15.41 13.16
CA VAL A 597 0.41 -15.63 12.22
C VAL A 597 -0.86 -16.07 12.95
N GLN A 598 -0.76 -16.99 13.92
CA GLN A 598 -1.90 -17.46 14.72
C GLN A 598 -2.61 -16.30 15.44
N SER A 599 -1.86 -15.47 16.15
CA SER A 599 -2.44 -14.36 16.94
C SER A 599 -2.95 -13.20 16.07
N GLN A 600 -2.31 -12.92 14.94
CA GLN A 600 -2.59 -11.73 14.15
C GLN A 600 -3.53 -11.94 12.96
N LEU A 601 -3.44 -13.10 12.30
CA LEU A 601 -4.12 -13.36 11.03
C LEU A 601 -5.15 -14.49 11.11
N LEU A 602 -4.98 -15.42 12.06
CA LEU A 602 -5.87 -16.59 12.22
C LEU A 602 -6.89 -16.43 13.35
N ASN A 603 -6.96 -15.24 13.96
CA ASN A 603 -7.89 -14.92 15.05
C ASN A 603 -7.77 -15.87 16.26
N ASN A 604 -6.53 -16.29 16.58
CA ASN A 604 -6.21 -17.15 17.72
C ASN A 604 -5.25 -16.45 18.70
N PRO A 605 -5.71 -15.45 19.45
CA PRO A 605 -4.87 -14.76 20.44
C PRO A 605 -4.45 -15.68 21.60
N ASP A 606 -5.20 -16.74 21.89
CA ASP A 606 -4.91 -17.70 22.97
C ASP A 606 -3.64 -18.52 22.74
N ILE A 607 -3.10 -18.53 21.52
CA ILE A 607 -1.78 -19.10 21.20
C ILE A 607 -0.66 -18.44 22.01
N LEU A 608 -0.88 -17.23 22.54
CA LEU A 608 0.09 -16.46 23.33
C LEU A 608 0.03 -16.80 24.83
N ASN A 609 -0.88 -17.69 25.26
CA ASN A 609 -0.89 -18.19 26.63
C ASN A 609 0.29 -19.14 26.87
N ALA A 610 0.89 -19.09 28.07
CA ALA A 610 2.05 -19.93 28.41
C ALA A 610 1.81 -21.45 28.23
N SER A 611 0.57 -21.91 28.39
CA SER A 611 0.18 -23.30 28.13
C SER A 611 0.29 -23.73 26.67
N SER A 612 0.35 -22.76 25.74
CA SER A 612 0.43 -22.99 24.30
C SER A 612 1.87 -23.15 23.80
N PHE A 613 2.89 -22.87 24.63
CA PHE A 613 4.31 -23.02 24.27
C PHE A 613 5.16 -23.61 25.40
N ASN A 614 4.55 -24.36 26.31
CA ASN A 614 5.24 -25.00 27.41
C ASN A 614 5.89 -26.35 27.05
N ASP A 615 5.56 -26.95 25.90
CA ASP A 615 6.14 -28.21 25.45
C ASP A 615 6.10 -28.33 23.91
N LEU A 616 6.82 -27.45 23.22
CA LEU A 616 6.88 -27.41 21.76
C LEU A 616 7.45 -28.72 21.19
N LYS A 617 6.72 -29.31 20.25
CA LYS A 617 7.10 -30.52 19.50
C LYS A 617 7.23 -30.22 18.03
N VAL A 618 8.05 -31.01 17.34
CA VAL A 618 8.23 -30.93 15.90
C VAL A 618 8.02 -32.30 15.28
N ASN A 619 7.41 -32.34 14.10
CA ASN A 619 7.32 -33.54 13.28
C ASN A 619 7.83 -33.26 11.86
N VAL A 620 8.30 -34.31 11.18
CA VAL A 620 8.38 -34.32 9.71
C VAL A 620 7.05 -34.84 9.21
N LEU A 621 6.19 -33.97 8.69
CA LEU A 621 4.88 -34.39 8.18
C LEU A 621 5.04 -35.34 7.00
N TRP A 622 5.88 -34.97 6.04
CA TRP A 622 6.23 -35.82 4.92
C TRP A 622 7.59 -35.44 4.30
N ALA A 623 8.22 -36.39 3.60
CA ALA A 623 9.41 -36.18 2.78
C ALA A 623 9.30 -36.93 1.45
N THR A 624 9.93 -36.41 0.38
CA THR A 624 10.08 -37.14 -0.89
C THR A 624 11.17 -38.20 -0.85
N ASN A 625 12.06 -38.14 0.14
CA ASN A 625 13.17 -39.06 0.32
C ASN A 625 13.29 -39.36 1.83
N ALA A 626 13.05 -40.62 2.21
CA ALA A 626 13.10 -41.07 3.61
C ALA A 626 14.51 -40.97 4.23
N ASN A 627 15.56 -40.85 3.41
CA ASN A 627 16.92 -40.66 3.90
C ASN A 627 17.30 -39.18 4.05
N LEU A 628 16.44 -38.23 3.65
CA LEU A 628 16.79 -36.81 3.59
C LEU A 628 17.09 -36.21 4.97
N ILE A 629 16.16 -36.37 5.92
CA ILE A 629 16.27 -35.81 7.26
C ILE A 629 16.72 -36.91 8.21
N ASN A 630 17.84 -36.68 8.89
CA ASN A 630 18.37 -37.58 9.91
C ASN A 630 17.60 -37.43 11.22
N THR A 631 17.59 -36.20 11.75
CA THR A 631 16.96 -35.87 13.02
C THR A 631 16.38 -34.47 12.99
N VAL A 632 15.24 -34.29 13.67
CA VAL A 632 14.63 -32.98 13.88
C VAL A 632 14.31 -32.77 15.36
N ASN A 633 14.65 -31.60 15.90
CA ASN A 633 14.44 -31.28 17.32
C ASN A 633 14.04 -29.81 17.49
N VAL A 634 13.43 -29.47 18.62
CA VAL A 634 13.18 -28.08 19.02
C VAL A 634 14.22 -27.67 20.06
N ILE A 635 15.00 -26.63 19.77
CA ILE A 635 15.81 -25.92 20.77
C ILE A 635 14.88 -25.03 21.58
N ASN A 636 15.06 -25.02 22.90
CA ASN A 636 14.22 -24.31 23.84
C ASN A 636 12.73 -24.68 23.64
N PRO A 637 12.33 -25.94 23.87
CA PRO A 637 10.96 -26.38 23.65
C PRO A 637 9.95 -25.83 24.67
N SER A 638 10.42 -25.23 25.76
CA SER A 638 9.57 -24.72 26.84
C SER A 638 9.98 -23.31 27.26
N PRO A 639 9.87 -22.31 26.36
CA PRO A 639 10.20 -20.91 26.69
C PRO A 639 9.40 -20.42 27.90
N GLY A 640 10.07 -19.67 28.79
CA GLY A 640 9.46 -19.18 30.04
C GLY A 640 8.52 -17.99 29.87
N SER A 641 8.60 -17.31 28.72
CA SER A 641 7.82 -16.11 28.40
C SER A 641 7.62 -15.96 26.88
N LEU A 642 6.76 -15.02 26.47
CA LEU A 642 6.58 -14.67 25.06
C LEU A 642 7.88 -14.15 24.44
N ASP A 643 8.66 -13.35 25.17
CA ASP A 643 9.94 -12.83 24.67
C ASP A 643 10.96 -13.95 24.43
N ASP A 644 10.90 -15.03 25.22
CA ASP A 644 11.77 -16.19 25.07
C ASP A 644 11.45 -17.04 23.83
N LEU A 645 10.28 -16.87 23.20
CA LEU A 645 9.93 -17.55 21.95
C LEU A 645 10.90 -17.20 20.80
N ALA A 646 11.53 -16.03 20.84
CA ALA A 646 12.54 -15.64 19.87
C ALA A 646 13.79 -16.55 19.91
N ASN A 647 14.02 -17.24 21.02
CA ASN A 647 15.12 -18.17 21.20
C ASN A 647 14.76 -19.62 20.84
N SER A 648 13.48 -19.91 20.60
CA SER A 648 13.00 -21.25 20.22
C SER A 648 13.13 -21.47 18.71
N LYS A 649 13.77 -22.58 18.34
CA LYS A 649 14.06 -22.91 16.94
C LYS A 649 13.85 -24.40 16.67
N ILE A 650 13.32 -24.73 15.51
CA ILE A 650 13.41 -26.08 14.97
C ILE A 650 14.79 -26.25 14.32
N VAL A 651 15.46 -27.35 14.63
CA VAL A 651 16.74 -27.74 14.03
C VAL A 651 16.52 -29.00 13.22
N VAL A 652 16.68 -28.89 11.90
CA VAL A 652 16.58 -29.99 10.95
C VAL A 652 17.98 -30.40 10.53
N ASN A 653 18.38 -31.64 10.83
CA ASN A 653 19.66 -32.20 10.40
C ASN A 653 19.44 -32.99 9.11
N VAL A 654 20.04 -32.52 8.03
CA VAL A 654 19.97 -33.11 6.70
C VAL A 654 21.16 -34.04 6.52
N ASN A 655 20.89 -35.27 6.07
CA ASN A 655 21.94 -36.26 5.84
C ASN A 655 22.88 -35.83 4.69
N PRO A 656 24.16 -36.21 4.78
CA PRO A 656 25.11 -35.97 3.70
C PRO A 656 24.65 -36.57 2.37
N ASN A 657 24.95 -35.88 1.27
CA ASN A 657 24.68 -36.31 -0.10
C ASN A 657 23.20 -36.63 -0.40
N GLN A 658 22.26 -36.05 0.34
CA GLN A 658 20.82 -36.19 0.07
C GLN A 658 20.23 -34.90 -0.50
N SER A 659 19.30 -35.06 -1.44
CA SER A 659 18.43 -34.00 -1.96
C SER A 659 16.98 -34.45 -1.91
N GLY A 660 16.06 -33.48 -1.96
CA GLY A 660 14.64 -33.74 -1.86
C GLY A 660 13.88 -32.61 -1.17
N ASN A 661 12.61 -32.90 -0.88
CA ASN A 661 11.70 -31.99 -0.22
C ASN A 661 11.16 -32.63 1.05
N ALA A 662 10.91 -31.82 2.06
CA ALA A 662 10.16 -32.23 3.24
C ALA A 662 9.32 -31.08 3.78
N VAL A 663 8.23 -31.41 4.49
CA VAL A 663 7.44 -30.44 5.26
C VAL A 663 7.59 -30.77 6.73
N VAL A 664 8.01 -29.78 7.51
CA VAL A 664 8.13 -29.87 8.97
C VAL A 664 7.02 -29.07 9.64
N THR A 665 6.47 -29.59 10.73
CA THR A 665 5.32 -29.01 11.45
C THR A 665 5.67 -28.74 12.91
N LEU A 666 5.19 -27.61 13.44
CA LEU A 666 5.28 -27.28 14.86
C LEU A 666 3.97 -27.62 15.58
N HIS A 667 4.08 -28.15 16.79
CA HIS A 667 2.97 -28.52 17.67
C HIS A 667 3.32 -28.16 19.13
N ASN A 668 2.37 -28.33 20.05
CA ASN A 668 2.61 -28.26 21.50
C ASN A 668 2.07 -29.51 22.21
N GLY A 669 2.82 -30.06 23.17
CA GLY A 669 2.53 -31.27 23.93
C GLY A 669 2.76 -32.58 23.15
N SER A 670 2.11 -32.75 22.00
CA SER A 670 2.20 -33.95 21.16
C SER A 670 2.32 -33.60 19.68
N ILE A 671 3.06 -34.41 18.92
CA ILE A 671 3.11 -34.31 17.44
C ILE A 671 1.78 -34.64 16.75
N THR A 672 0.81 -35.20 17.48
CA THR A 672 -0.54 -35.49 16.99
C THR A 672 -1.53 -34.36 17.29
N ASN A 673 -1.14 -33.35 18.08
CA ASN A 673 -1.97 -32.18 18.34
C ASN A 673 -2.03 -31.30 17.07
N PRO A 674 -2.96 -30.32 16.99
CA PRO A 674 -3.05 -29.45 15.83
C PRO A 674 -1.71 -28.79 15.46
N VAL A 675 -1.47 -28.66 14.15
CA VAL A 675 -0.28 -27.99 13.62
C VAL A 675 -0.43 -26.49 13.85
N TYR A 676 0.56 -25.87 14.50
CA TYR A 676 0.59 -24.42 14.66
C TYR A 676 1.03 -23.70 13.38
N TRP A 677 2.02 -24.28 12.70
CA TRP A 677 2.53 -23.84 11.40
C TRP A 677 3.41 -24.92 10.78
N SER A 678 3.67 -24.79 9.48
CA SER A 678 4.52 -25.69 8.71
C SER A 678 5.46 -24.95 7.77
N TRP A 679 6.63 -25.54 7.53
CA TRP A 679 7.68 -25.02 6.66
C TRP A 679 8.14 -26.08 5.66
N HIS A 680 8.49 -25.62 4.46
CA HIS A 680 9.06 -26.46 3.40
C HIS A 680 10.58 -26.44 3.47
N ILE A 681 11.19 -27.61 3.63
CA ILE A 681 12.64 -27.83 3.51
C ILE A 681 12.92 -28.28 2.09
N TRP A 682 13.75 -27.51 1.39
CA TRP A 682 14.05 -27.72 -0.02
C TRP A 682 15.56 -27.90 -0.21
N VAL A 683 16.00 -29.15 -0.43
CA VAL A 683 17.41 -29.48 -0.62
C VAL A 683 17.64 -29.78 -2.09
N THR A 684 18.38 -28.91 -2.78
CA THR A 684 18.64 -29.02 -4.23
C THR A 684 19.97 -29.70 -4.52
N ASP A 685 20.09 -30.33 -5.68
CA ASP A 685 21.37 -30.90 -6.17
C ASP A 685 22.36 -29.82 -6.64
N SER A 686 21.84 -28.66 -7.01
CA SER A 686 22.61 -27.52 -7.54
C SER A 686 22.14 -26.20 -6.92
N VAL A 687 23.01 -25.19 -6.94
CA VAL A 687 22.65 -23.81 -6.52
C VAL A 687 21.52 -23.30 -7.42
N ILE A 688 20.58 -22.55 -6.84
CA ILE A 688 19.55 -21.85 -7.62
C ILE A 688 20.25 -20.77 -8.44
N GLU A 689 20.19 -20.89 -9.76
CA GLU A 689 20.61 -19.84 -10.68
C GLU A 689 19.44 -18.92 -11.06
N THR A 690 19.75 -17.84 -11.76
CA THR A 690 18.79 -16.82 -12.14
C THR A 690 18.79 -16.56 -13.65
N ASN A 691 17.61 -16.21 -14.15
CA ASN A 691 17.42 -15.74 -15.53
C ASN A 691 16.84 -14.33 -15.48
N VAL A 692 17.54 -13.37 -16.07
CA VAL A 692 17.09 -11.97 -16.13
C VAL A 692 16.46 -11.71 -17.48
N TYR A 693 15.22 -11.25 -17.48
CA TYR A 693 14.47 -10.93 -18.69
C TYR A 693 13.88 -9.52 -18.58
N ALA A 694 14.07 -8.73 -19.64
CA ALA A 694 13.43 -7.43 -19.80
C ALA A 694 12.47 -7.52 -20.99
N THR A 695 11.23 -7.07 -20.81
CA THR A 695 10.17 -7.27 -21.81
C THR A 695 10.43 -6.51 -23.11
N GLU A 696 11.01 -5.32 -23.02
CA GLU A 696 11.47 -4.52 -24.16
C GLU A 696 12.37 -3.36 -23.73
N ALA A 697 13.00 -2.70 -24.70
CA ALA A 697 13.86 -1.54 -24.48
C ALA A 697 13.07 -0.22 -24.53
N PRO A 698 13.18 0.66 -23.50
CA PRO A 698 12.58 1.99 -23.51
C PRO A 698 13.12 2.92 -24.61
N ASN A 699 12.34 3.95 -24.95
CA ASN A 699 12.77 5.01 -25.86
C ASN A 699 13.84 5.92 -25.20
N ALA A 700 15.08 5.87 -25.69
CA ALA A 700 16.20 6.61 -25.13
C ALA A 700 16.07 8.15 -25.21
N THR A 701 15.26 8.68 -26.13
CA THR A 701 15.02 10.13 -26.27
C THR A 701 14.01 10.66 -25.24
N ALA A 702 13.17 9.78 -24.68
CA ALA A 702 12.11 10.10 -23.73
C ALA A 702 12.61 10.07 -22.28
N THR A 703 13.72 10.73 -21.96
CA THR A 703 14.37 10.65 -20.64
C THR A 703 13.49 11.14 -19.47
N ASN A 704 12.49 11.97 -19.73
CA ASN A 704 11.51 12.42 -18.73
C ASN A 704 10.31 11.48 -18.57
N TYR A 705 10.10 10.56 -19.53
CA TYR A 705 9.05 9.55 -19.47
C TYR A 705 9.70 8.21 -19.11
N VAL A 706 9.75 7.91 -17.83
CA VAL A 706 10.48 6.75 -17.31
C VAL A 706 9.93 5.48 -17.96
N ASN A 707 10.83 4.69 -18.56
CA ASN A 707 10.49 3.43 -19.22
C ASN A 707 9.43 3.54 -20.33
N TYR A 708 9.37 4.68 -21.04
CA TYR A 708 8.39 4.86 -22.11
C TYR A 708 8.59 3.90 -23.28
N VAL A 709 7.50 3.19 -23.62
CA VAL A 709 7.31 2.46 -24.86
C VAL A 709 5.93 2.76 -25.46
N PRO A 710 5.76 2.65 -26.79
CA PRO A 710 4.49 3.01 -27.44
C PRO A 710 3.30 2.13 -27.04
N LYS A 711 3.55 0.88 -26.64
CA LYS A 711 2.52 -0.10 -26.27
C LYS A 711 2.97 -0.89 -25.05
N GLY A 712 2.10 -1.00 -24.04
CA GLY A 712 2.37 -1.80 -22.84
C GLY A 712 3.39 -1.19 -21.89
N ASP A 713 3.76 -1.95 -20.88
CA ASP A 713 4.72 -1.58 -19.83
C ASP A 713 6.06 -2.31 -20.00
N VAL A 714 7.13 -1.71 -19.48
CA VAL A 714 8.47 -2.32 -19.44
C VAL A 714 8.68 -2.93 -18.07
N LEU A 715 8.96 -4.22 -18.02
CA LEU A 715 9.35 -4.94 -16.81
C LEU A 715 10.77 -5.47 -16.99
N LYS A 716 11.47 -5.59 -15.86
CA LYS A 716 12.75 -6.30 -15.78
C LYS A 716 12.70 -7.23 -14.58
N THR A 717 12.74 -8.53 -14.84
CA THR A 717 12.47 -9.55 -13.83
C THR A 717 13.63 -10.54 -13.79
N GLU A 718 14.04 -10.90 -12.57
CA GLU A 718 15.02 -11.95 -12.32
C GLU A 718 14.31 -13.19 -11.75
N PHE A 719 14.16 -14.22 -12.59
CA PHE A 719 13.48 -15.46 -12.24
C PHE A 719 14.45 -16.47 -11.63
N MET A 720 13.95 -17.32 -10.72
CA MET A 720 14.61 -18.60 -10.45
C MET A 720 14.69 -19.43 -11.74
N ASP A 721 15.77 -20.18 -11.91
CA ASP A 721 15.97 -21.15 -13.00
C ASP A 721 15.03 -22.37 -12.94
N ARG A 722 14.32 -22.57 -11.83
CA ARG A 722 13.47 -23.74 -11.56
C ARG A 722 12.21 -23.39 -10.78
N ASN A 723 11.25 -24.31 -10.80
CA ASN A 723 10.04 -24.21 -10.00
C ASN A 723 10.31 -24.59 -8.54
N LEU A 724 9.52 -24.06 -7.61
CA LEU A 724 9.59 -24.41 -6.19
C LEU A 724 9.50 -25.92 -5.98
N GLY A 725 10.43 -26.47 -5.19
CA GLY A 725 10.53 -27.89 -4.88
C GLY A 725 11.23 -28.75 -5.94
N ALA A 726 11.71 -28.17 -7.04
CA ALA A 726 12.54 -28.90 -8.01
C ALA A 726 13.96 -29.08 -7.47
N ILE A 727 14.51 -30.29 -7.50
CA ILE A 727 15.86 -30.51 -6.94
C ILE A 727 16.98 -30.10 -7.91
N ASP A 728 16.70 -30.01 -9.22
CA ASP A 728 17.63 -29.46 -10.22
C ASP A 728 16.89 -28.59 -11.25
N ALA A 729 17.61 -27.78 -12.02
CA ALA A 729 17.04 -26.96 -13.09
C ALA A 729 16.65 -27.80 -14.31
N PHE A 730 15.66 -27.35 -15.08
CA PHE A 730 15.33 -27.99 -16.36
C PHE A 730 16.48 -27.77 -17.34
N PRO A 731 17.11 -28.84 -17.86
CA PRO A 731 18.32 -28.72 -18.66
C PRO A 731 18.04 -28.12 -20.04
N SER A 732 19.05 -27.50 -20.65
CA SER A 732 19.04 -27.39 -22.12
C SER A 732 19.11 -28.80 -22.72
N VAL A 733 18.30 -29.05 -23.74
CA VAL A 733 18.19 -30.38 -24.36
C VAL A 733 18.72 -30.32 -25.80
N ALA A 734 19.72 -31.17 -26.11
CA ALA A 734 20.36 -31.17 -27.42
C ALA A 734 19.42 -31.65 -28.53
N ASN A 735 18.66 -32.72 -28.29
CA ASN A 735 17.62 -33.21 -29.19
C ASN A 735 16.26 -33.27 -28.46
N PRO A 736 15.38 -32.27 -28.66
CA PRO A 736 14.10 -32.16 -27.96
C PRO A 736 13.12 -33.33 -28.17
N LEU A 737 13.33 -34.17 -29.19
CA LEU A 737 12.47 -35.35 -29.45
C LEU A 737 13.03 -36.64 -28.85
N THR A 738 14.33 -36.67 -28.54
CA THR A 738 15.03 -37.84 -28.00
C THR A 738 16.08 -37.41 -26.97
N PRO A 739 15.67 -36.95 -25.78
CA PRO A 739 16.61 -36.59 -24.73
C PRO A 739 17.50 -37.79 -24.35
N THR A 740 18.76 -37.52 -24.00
CA THR A 740 19.71 -38.49 -23.48
C THR A 740 19.32 -38.96 -22.08
N ALA A 741 19.88 -40.08 -21.60
CA ALA A 741 19.60 -40.59 -20.26
C ALA A 741 19.96 -39.57 -19.14
N GLU A 742 21.05 -38.82 -19.32
CA GLU A 742 21.48 -37.77 -18.38
C GLU A 742 20.52 -36.57 -18.39
N GLU A 743 20.08 -36.13 -19.58
CA GLU A 743 19.08 -35.07 -19.70
C GLU A 743 17.73 -35.50 -19.09
N TYR A 744 17.30 -36.76 -19.28
CA TYR A 744 16.08 -37.28 -18.65
C TYR A 744 16.15 -37.28 -17.13
N ALA A 745 17.29 -37.64 -16.54
CA ALA A 745 17.46 -37.59 -15.08
C ALA A 745 17.26 -36.16 -14.54
N LYS A 746 17.80 -35.15 -15.24
CA LYS A 746 17.59 -33.73 -14.89
C LYS A 746 16.16 -33.25 -15.16
N ILE A 747 15.54 -33.67 -16.26
CA ILE A 747 14.13 -33.39 -16.56
C ILE A 747 13.24 -33.90 -15.41
N LYS A 748 13.48 -35.14 -14.95
CA LYS A 748 12.78 -35.73 -13.81
C LYS A 748 12.98 -34.90 -12.53
N ALA A 749 14.23 -34.56 -12.22
CA ALA A 749 14.63 -33.74 -11.06
C ALA A 749 14.02 -32.31 -11.09
N SER A 750 13.70 -31.79 -12.27
CA SER A 750 13.19 -30.44 -12.45
C SER A 750 11.68 -30.25 -12.20
N THR A 751 10.93 -31.32 -11.96
CA THR A 751 9.45 -31.31 -11.89
C THR A 751 8.87 -30.27 -10.93
N GLY A 752 9.41 -30.16 -9.71
CA GLY A 752 8.88 -29.28 -8.67
C GLY A 752 7.58 -29.77 -8.03
N LEU A 753 7.04 -28.94 -7.13
CA LEU A 753 5.82 -29.20 -6.35
C LEU A 753 4.67 -28.28 -6.79
N GLN A 754 3.44 -28.66 -6.49
CA GLN A 754 2.24 -27.88 -6.81
C GLN A 754 1.76 -27.09 -5.59
N TYR A 755 1.08 -25.97 -5.82
CA TYR A 755 0.49 -25.12 -4.81
C TYR A 755 -0.91 -24.70 -5.27
N GLN A 756 -1.84 -24.60 -4.33
CA GLN A 756 -3.11 -23.91 -4.57
C GLN A 756 -2.90 -22.42 -4.44
N TRP A 757 -3.60 -21.63 -5.24
CA TRP A 757 -3.39 -20.18 -5.26
C TRP A 757 -3.62 -19.58 -3.86
N GLY A 758 -2.66 -18.82 -3.37
CA GLY A 758 -2.72 -18.19 -2.04
C GLY A 758 -2.38 -19.11 -0.85
N ARG A 759 -1.94 -20.36 -1.07
CA ARG A 759 -1.40 -21.24 0.00
C ARG A 759 0.12 -21.24 0.02
N LYS A 760 0.70 -21.46 1.20
CA LYS A 760 2.15 -21.66 1.39
C LYS A 760 2.60 -23.12 1.27
N ASP A 761 1.69 -24.06 1.51
CA ASP A 761 2.05 -25.47 1.71
C ASP A 761 2.11 -26.21 0.38
N PRO A 762 3.22 -26.94 0.11
CA PRO A 762 3.35 -27.70 -1.11
C PRO A 762 2.48 -28.95 -1.13
N ILE A 763 1.93 -29.24 -2.30
CA ILE A 763 1.21 -30.45 -2.66
C ILE A 763 2.09 -31.29 -3.60
N PRO A 764 2.46 -32.52 -3.20
CA PRO A 764 3.16 -33.44 -4.10
C PRO A 764 2.31 -33.79 -5.32
N SER A 765 2.91 -33.77 -6.50
CA SER A 765 2.27 -34.18 -7.76
C SER A 765 2.10 -35.70 -7.86
N PHE A 766 2.89 -36.48 -7.10
CA PHE A 766 3.03 -37.95 -7.19
C PHE A 766 3.44 -38.50 -8.56
N GLN A 767 3.73 -37.61 -9.50
CA GLN A 767 4.23 -37.93 -10.84
C GLN A 767 5.27 -36.89 -11.27
N TYR A 768 6.36 -37.38 -11.84
CA TYR A 768 7.40 -36.55 -12.45
C TYR A 768 6.99 -36.06 -13.84
N ALA A 769 7.74 -35.08 -14.36
CA ALA A 769 7.53 -34.54 -15.70
C ALA A 769 7.65 -35.61 -16.81
N ASP A 770 8.46 -36.66 -16.59
CA ASP A 770 8.61 -37.80 -17.50
C ASP A 770 7.46 -38.83 -17.42
N ARG A 771 6.44 -38.58 -16.58
CA ARG A 771 5.27 -39.44 -16.28
C ARG A 771 5.53 -40.60 -15.32
N SER A 772 6.75 -40.78 -14.82
CA SER A 772 7.00 -41.79 -13.78
C SER A 772 6.37 -41.35 -12.46
N SER A 773 5.77 -42.30 -11.74
CA SER A 773 5.17 -42.04 -10.42
C SER A 773 6.23 -42.05 -9.31
N TYR A 774 5.93 -41.34 -8.22
CA TYR A 774 6.67 -41.45 -6.96
C TYR A 774 5.72 -41.41 -5.79
N ASP A 775 6.16 -42.02 -4.70
CA ASP A 775 5.49 -41.96 -3.41
C ASP A 775 6.19 -40.93 -2.51
N ILE A 776 5.50 -40.51 -1.46
CA ILE A 776 6.10 -39.72 -0.38
C ILE A 776 6.11 -40.54 0.91
N PHE A 777 6.85 -40.07 1.90
CA PHE A 777 7.06 -40.76 3.17
C PHE A 777 6.54 -39.89 4.31
N LEU A 778 5.48 -40.35 5.00
CA LEU A 778 4.92 -39.69 6.18
C LEU A 778 5.83 -39.97 7.38
N GLY A 779 6.28 -38.92 8.06
CA GLY A 779 7.19 -39.06 9.20
C GLY A 779 6.46 -39.13 10.54
N ASN A 780 7.07 -39.87 11.46
CA ASN A 780 6.72 -39.90 12.87
C ASN A 780 8.01 -39.72 13.68
N VAL A 781 8.19 -38.54 14.25
CA VAL A 781 9.38 -38.19 15.04
C VAL A 781 9.26 -38.74 16.46
N ASN A 782 10.29 -39.44 16.92
CA ASN A 782 10.36 -39.96 18.27
C ASN A 782 10.96 -38.92 19.25
N SER A 783 11.09 -39.28 20.53
CA SER A 783 11.63 -38.39 21.57
C SER A 783 13.11 -38.00 21.41
N ASN A 784 13.90 -38.73 20.63
CA ASN A 784 15.30 -38.40 20.35
C ASN A 784 15.51 -37.66 19.02
N GLY A 785 14.41 -37.33 18.33
CA GLY A 785 14.39 -36.59 17.07
C GLY A 785 14.55 -37.46 15.83
N ALA A 786 14.79 -38.77 15.96
CA ALA A 786 14.85 -39.68 14.81
C ALA A 786 13.44 -39.93 14.24
N ILE A 787 13.38 -40.16 12.93
CA ILE A 787 12.11 -40.26 12.19
C ILE A 787 11.86 -41.69 11.73
N VAL A 788 10.65 -42.18 11.99
CA VAL A 788 10.13 -43.40 11.36
C VAL A 788 9.21 -42.99 10.22
N TYR A 789 9.42 -43.57 9.06
CA TYR A 789 8.65 -43.25 7.85
C TYR A 789 7.67 -44.35 7.47
N ASN A 790 6.47 -43.95 7.05
CA ASN A 790 5.51 -44.80 6.37
C ASN A 790 5.24 -44.27 4.96
N THR A 791 5.18 -45.16 3.96
CA THR A 791 4.92 -44.75 2.58
C THR A 791 3.46 -44.32 2.40
N LEU A 792 3.25 -43.13 1.84
CA LEU A 792 1.97 -42.70 1.30
C LEU A 792 2.03 -42.82 -0.22
N THR A 793 1.23 -43.75 -0.75
CA THR A 793 1.21 -44.03 -2.18
C THR A 793 0.33 -43.06 -2.96
N ALA A 794 0.62 -42.88 -4.25
CA ALA A 794 -0.20 -42.05 -5.13
C ALA A 794 -1.70 -42.43 -5.12
N PRO A 795 -2.11 -43.72 -5.20
CA PRO A 795 -3.52 -44.10 -5.10
C PRO A 795 -4.17 -43.73 -3.76
N SER A 796 -3.44 -43.84 -2.64
CA SER A 796 -3.96 -43.49 -1.31
C SER A 796 -4.19 -41.98 -1.14
N TYR A 797 -3.35 -41.15 -1.74
CA TYR A 797 -3.56 -39.70 -1.74
C TYR A 797 -4.69 -39.28 -2.68
N ASN A 798 -4.75 -39.90 -3.86
CA ASN A 798 -5.72 -39.58 -4.91
C ASN A 798 -7.06 -40.33 -4.74
N ASP A 799 -7.54 -40.43 -3.50
CA ASP A 799 -8.83 -41.05 -3.15
C ASP A 799 -9.81 -39.98 -2.64
N MET A 800 -10.92 -39.81 -3.35
CA MET A 800 -12.00 -38.87 -2.99
C MET A 800 -12.73 -39.25 -1.69
N ALA A 801 -12.69 -40.53 -1.29
CA ALA A 801 -13.24 -41.00 -0.02
C ALA A 801 -12.19 -41.01 1.10
N GLY A 802 -10.94 -40.67 0.77
CA GLY A 802 -9.81 -40.63 1.70
C GLY A 802 -9.71 -39.32 2.48
N ASN A 803 -8.57 -39.12 3.14
CA ASN A 803 -8.35 -38.00 4.07
C ASN A 803 -7.65 -36.78 3.44
N TYR A 804 -7.16 -36.90 2.19
CA TYR A 804 -6.27 -35.90 1.59
C TYR A 804 -6.95 -35.00 0.57
N ILE A 805 -8.13 -35.35 0.07
CA ILE A 805 -8.92 -34.49 -0.82
C ILE A 805 -10.21 -34.15 -0.08
N VAL A 806 -10.29 -32.95 0.48
CA VAL A 806 -11.38 -32.58 1.39
C VAL A 806 -12.25 -31.47 0.77
N PRO A 807 -13.57 -31.68 0.63
CA PRO A 807 -14.50 -30.65 0.13
C PRO A 807 -14.80 -29.52 1.11
N TYR A 808 -15.12 -28.33 0.57
CA TYR A 808 -15.45 -27.10 1.32
C TYR A 808 -16.44 -27.31 2.47
N ASN A 809 -17.62 -27.87 2.20
CA ASN A 809 -18.64 -28.11 3.21
C ASN A 809 -18.19 -29.07 4.32
N THR A 810 -17.16 -29.89 4.07
CA THR A 810 -16.59 -30.78 5.10
C THR A 810 -15.68 -29.97 6.02
N TYR A 811 -14.73 -29.21 5.50
CA TYR A 811 -13.80 -28.47 6.35
C TYR A 811 -14.37 -27.19 6.96
N THR A 812 -15.48 -26.65 6.44
CA THR A 812 -16.14 -25.46 7.00
C THR A 812 -17.22 -25.76 8.04
N ASN A 813 -17.63 -27.02 8.20
CA ASN A 813 -18.70 -27.39 9.12
C ASN A 813 -18.33 -27.19 10.61
N ALA A 814 -19.32 -27.37 11.49
CA ALA A 814 -19.20 -27.18 12.93
C ALA A 814 -18.15 -28.07 13.63
N SER A 815 -17.76 -29.20 13.02
CA SER A 815 -16.75 -30.11 13.57
C SER A 815 -15.32 -29.75 13.17
N ASN A 816 -15.14 -28.82 12.22
CA ASN A 816 -13.85 -28.38 11.68
C ASN A 816 -13.70 -26.86 11.87
N ALA A 817 -13.58 -26.08 10.79
CA ALA A 817 -13.36 -24.63 10.88
C ALA A 817 -14.54 -23.85 11.50
N ASN A 818 -15.72 -24.48 11.62
CA ASN A 818 -16.89 -23.91 12.29
C ASN A 818 -17.29 -22.53 11.73
N VAL A 819 -17.36 -22.42 10.40
CA VAL A 819 -17.77 -21.20 9.71
C VAL A 819 -19.29 -21.02 9.89
N GLN A 820 -19.68 -19.86 10.40
CA GLN A 820 -21.07 -19.51 10.70
C GLN A 820 -21.61 -18.52 9.67
N THR A 821 -22.93 -18.52 9.48
CA THR A 821 -23.58 -17.61 8.52
C THR A 821 -23.39 -16.14 8.87
N ASN A 822 -23.34 -15.81 10.17
CA ASN A 822 -23.20 -14.44 10.69
C ASN A 822 -21.74 -14.01 10.94
N ASP A 823 -20.76 -14.86 10.63
CA ASP A 823 -19.35 -14.49 10.68
C ASP A 823 -19.07 -13.33 9.72
N LYS A 824 -18.24 -12.37 10.15
CA LYS A 824 -17.72 -11.33 9.24
C LYS A 824 -16.82 -12.00 8.20
N VAL A 825 -16.59 -11.33 7.06
CA VAL A 825 -15.68 -11.85 6.01
C VAL A 825 -14.31 -12.20 6.59
N SER A 826 -13.76 -11.36 7.47
CA SER A 826 -12.49 -11.61 8.16
C SER A 826 -12.51 -12.85 9.06
N ASP A 827 -13.62 -13.09 9.77
CA ASP A 827 -13.77 -14.27 10.63
C ASP A 827 -13.82 -15.55 9.80
N LYS A 828 -14.56 -15.54 8.67
CA LYS A 828 -14.61 -16.68 7.74
C LYS A 828 -13.24 -17.00 7.16
N VAL A 829 -12.51 -15.97 6.70
CA VAL A 829 -11.14 -16.12 6.17
C VAL A 829 -10.21 -16.71 7.24
N ALA A 830 -10.21 -16.16 8.46
CA ALA A 830 -9.35 -16.63 9.54
C ALA A 830 -9.63 -18.11 9.89
N LYS A 831 -10.89 -18.50 9.98
CA LYS A 831 -11.31 -19.89 10.26
C LYS A 831 -10.83 -20.87 9.18
N VAL A 832 -11.05 -20.56 7.91
CA VAL A 832 -10.64 -21.46 6.81
C VAL A 832 -9.12 -21.50 6.64
N LEU A 833 -8.42 -20.36 6.82
CA LEU A 833 -6.96 -20.34 6.85
C LEU A 833 -6.39 -21.16 8.01
N SER A 834 -7.04 -21.11 9.19
CA SER A 834 -6.65 -21.94 10.35
C SER A 834 -6.71 -23.44 10.01
N TYR A 835 -7.82 -23.88 9.39
CA TYR A 835 -7.91 -25.26 8.90
C TYR A 835 -6.81 -25.60 7.89
N SER A 836 -6.50 -24.69 6.97
CA SER A 836 -5.45 -24.88 5.96
C SER A 836 -4.06 -25.05 6.60
N VAL A 837 -3.77 -24.29 7.66
CA VAL A 837 -2.53 -24.34 8.44
C VAL A 837 -2.43 -25.62 9.26
N GLU A 838 -3.55 -26.07 9.84
CA GLU A 838 -3.62 -27.32 10.59
C GLU A 838 -3.49 -28.56 9.70
N ASN A 839 -3.83 -28.42 8.41
CA ASN A 839 -3.89 -29.53 7.45
C ASN A 839 -3.06 -29.26 6.17
N PRO A 840 -1.73 -29.06 6.29
CA PRO A 840 -0.89 -28.59 5.18
C PRO A 840 -0.79 -29.58 3.99
N LEU A 841 -0.97 -30.88 4.19
CA LEU A 841 -0.95 -31.89 3.11
C LEU A 841 -2.33 -32.09 2.44
N VAL A 842 -3.41 -31.50 2.96
CA VAL A 842 -4.75 -31.65 2.37
C VAL A 842 -4.88 -30.80 1.12
N TYR A 843 -5.40 -31.39 0.04
CA TYR A 843 -5.90 -30.69 -1.13
C TYR A 843 -7.35 -30.24 -0.88
N MET A 844 -7.53 -28.94 -0.66
CA MET A 844 -8.82 -28.36 -0.29
C MET A 844 -9.60 -28.02 -1.56
N ILE A 845 -10.71 -28.72 -1.81
CA ILE A 845 -11.50 -28.58 -3.04
C ILE A 845 -12.86 -27.94 -2.77
N PRO A 846 -13.50 -27.31 -3.78
CA PRO A 846 -14.86 -26.83 -3.61
C PRO A 846 -15.87 -27.97 -3.49
N SER A 847 -16.94 -27.75 -2.72
CA SER A 847 -18.11 -28.65 -2.74
C SER A 847 -19.02 -28.44 -3.95
N SER A 848 -18.95 -27.25 -4.56
CA SER A 848 -19.67 -26.87 -5.77
C SER A 848 -18.90 -25.78 -6.50
N PHE A 849 -18.94 -25.78 -7.82
CA PHE A 849 -18.37 -24.69 -8.61
C PHE A 849 -19.24 -23.45 -8.62
N ALA A 850 -18.61 -22.29 -8.78
CA ALA A 850 -19.28 -21.04 -9.07
C ALA A 850 -20.18 -21.22 -10.31
N PRO A 851 -21.43 -20.71 -10.29
CA PRO A 851 -22.34 -20.84 -11.41
C PRO A 851 -21.77 -20.21 -12.69
N ARG A 852 -21.89 -20.93 -13.81
CA ARG A 852 -21.48 -20.40 -15.12
C ARG A 852 -22.39 -19.26 -15.56
N ASN A 853 -21.80 -18.14 -15.96
CA ASN A 853 -22.55 -17.07 -16.60
C ASN A 853 -22.78 -17.43 -18.09
N ASN A 854 -23.99 -17.91 -18.41
CA ASN A 854 -24.31 -18.37 -19.77
C ASN A 854 -24.43 -17.23 -20.79
N ALA A 855 -24.76 -16.01 -20.34
CA ALA A 855 -24.92 -14.86 -21.23
C ALA A 855 -23.55 -14.26 -21.62
N VAL A 856 -22.65 -14.13 -20.64
CA VAL A 856 -21.30 -13.61 -20.84
C VAL A 856 -20.31 -14.51 -20.09
N PRO A 857 -19.75 -15.53 -20.74
CA PRO A 857 -18.86 -16.50 -20.09
C PRO A 857 -17.68 -15.87 -19.33
N ASN A 858 -17.14 -14.75 -19.81
CA ASN A 858 -16.06 -14.00 -19.16
C ASN A 858 -16.44 -13.43 -17.78
N TYR A 859 -17.74 -13.36 -17.45
CA TYR A 859 -18.23 -12.95 -16.13
C TYR A 859 -18.48 -14.14 -15.21
N THR A 860 -18.00 -15.33 -15.56
CA THR A 860 -18.04 -16.49 -14.68
C THR A 860 -16.96 -16.36 -13.61
N ASN A 861 -17.34 -16.44 -12.35
CA ASN A 861 -16.43 -16.32 -11.22
C ASN A 861 -15.50 -17.54 -11.10
N GLY A 862 -14.31 -17.32 -10.54
CA GLY A 862 -13.47 -18.39 -10.03
C GLY A 862 -14.07 -19.00 -8.76
N THR A 863 -13.85 -20.29 -8.57
CA THR A 863 -14.27 -21.05 -7.38
C THR A 863 -13.08 -21.19 -6.43
N ASP A 864 -13.10 -20.48 -5.31
CA ASP A 864 -12.00 -20.52 -4.36
C ASP A 864 -12.05 -21.77 -3.47
N TRP A 865 -10.91 -22.13 -2.89
CA TRP A 865 -10.85 -23.06 -1.76
C TRP A 865 -11.03 -22.32 -0.43
N LEU A 866 -10.78 -21.01 -0.40
CA LEU A 866 -10.86 -20.20 0.82
C LEU A 866 -12.29 -19.87 1.22
N LEU A 867 -13.12 -19.44 0.26
CA LEU A 867 -14.53 -19.11 0.46
C LEU A 867 -15.35 -19.50 -0.77
N ASP A 868 -16.65 -19.65 -0.58
CA ASP A 868 -17.65 -19.77 -1.64
C ASP A 868 -17.99 -18.42 -2.33
N GLU A 869 -17.26 -17.36 -1.98
CA GLU A 869 -17.34 -16.03 -2.55
C GLU A 869 -16.02 -15.68 -3.27
N PRO A 870 -16.05 -15.10 -4.48
CA PRO A 870 -14.84 -14.81 -5.24
C PRO A 870 -14.11 -13.56 -4.73
N ASN A 871 -12.82 -13.46 -5.07
CA ASN A 871 -12.00 -12.26 -4.92
C ASN A 871 -11.86 -11.74 -3.48
N VAL A 872 -11.86 -12.65 -2.49
CA VAL A 872 -11.56 -12.36 -1.09
C VAL A 872 -10.11 -12.72 -0.78
N ALA A 873 -9.44 -11.91 0.06
CA ALA A 873 -8.02 -12.06 0.41
C ALA A 873 -7.15 -12.21 -0.86
N ASN A 874 -7.27 -11.24 -1.76
CA ASN A 874 -6.57 -11.18 -3.05
C ASN A 874 -5.07 -10.87 -2.90
N ASP A 875 -4.63 -10.50 -1.70
CA ASP A 875 -3.26 -10.22 -1.31
C ASP A 875 -2.58 -11.42 -0.61
N ARG A 876 -3.17 -12.63 -0.67
CA ARG A 876 -2.63 -13.86 -0.04
C ARG A 876 -1.17 -14.12 -0.38
N TRP A 877 -0.63 -13.67 -1.51
CA TRP A 877 0.80 -13.75 -1.86
C TRP A 877 1.49 -12.39 -2.01
N GLY A 878 0.88 -11.31 -1.52
CA GLY A 878 1.48 -9.97 -1.51
C GLY A 878 1.25 -9.15 -2.77
N ARG A 879 0.10 -9.31 -3.45
CA ARG A 879 -0.28 -8.52 -4.63
C ARG A 879 -0.12 -7.02 -4.35
N GLY A 880 0.72 -6.33 -5.12
CA GLY A 880 0.97 -4.89 -5.01
C GLY A 880 1.89 -4.47 -3.85
N GLY A 881 1.85 -5.22 -2.75
CA GLY A 881 2.64 -4.98 -1.54
C GLY A 881 3.91 -5.83 -1.44
N LYS A 882 4.42 -5.89 -0.21
CA LYS A 882 5.50 -6.80 0.17
C LYS A 882 5.06 -8.26 0.12
N LYS A 883 6.03 -9.16 0.06
CA LYS A 883 5.81 -10.62 0.23
C LYS A 883 4.94 -10.89 1.47
N SER A 884 3.85 -11.63 1.30
CA SER A 884 2.94 -11.95 2.41
C SER A 884 3.45 -13.11 3.29
N PRO A 885 2.89 -13.28 4.50
CA PRO A 885 3.18 -14.44 5.34
C PRO A 885 2.82 -15.80 4.73
N PHE A 886 1.98 -15.85 3.67
CA PHE A 886 1.57 -17.09 2.98
C PHE A 886 2.27 -17.31 1.63
N ASP A 887 3.16 -16.42 1.21
CA ASP A 887 3.98 -16.63 0.01
C ASP A 887 4.94 -17.83 0.22
N PRO A 888 4.94 -18.85 -0.66
CA PRO A 888 5.73 -20.07 -0.48
C PRO A 888 7.22 -19.90 -0.84
N CYS A 889 7.64 -18.79 -1.44
CA CYS A 889 9.03 -18.62 -1.88
C CYS A 889 10.00 -18.52 -0.68
N PRO A 890 11.27 -18.96 -0.84
CA PRO A 890 12.30 -18.81 0.18
C PRO A 890 12.69 -17.34 0.40
N GLU A 891 13.55 -17.09 1.40
CA GLU A 891 14.06 -15.76 1.71
C GLU A 891 14.71 -15.08 0.49
N GLY A 892 14.42 -13.79 0.30
CA GLY A 892 14.90 -13.01 -0.85
C GLY A 892 14.19 -13.31 -2.17
N TRP A 893 13.10 -14.08 -2.14
CA TRP A 893 12.29 -14.46 -3.30
C TRP A 893 10.79 -14.32 -3.04
N ARG A 894 10.01 -13.99 -4.06
CA ARG A 894 8.53 -13.86 -3.99
C ARG A 894 7.84 -14.47 -5.20
N ILE A 895 6.54 -14.70 -5.11
CA ILE A 895 5.71 -14.98 -6.29
C ILE A 895 5.65 -13.72 -7.17
N PRO A 896 5.82 -13.85 -8.50
CA PRO A 896 5.81 -12.72 -9.43
C PRO A 896 4.47 -11.97 -9.44
N ASP A 897 4.58 -10.65 -9.45
CA ASP A 897 3.46 -9.73 -9.53
C ASP A 897 3.30 -9.13 -10.95
N LEU A 898 2.18 -8.46 -11.21
CA LEU A 898 1.79 -7.90 -12.51
C LEU A 898 1.59 -6.37 -12.43
N THR A 899 1.78 -5.64 -13.53
CA THR A 899 1.46 -4.19 -13.57
C THR A 899 -0.03 -3.90 -13.75
N GLY A 900 -0.84 -4.92 -14.06
CA GLY A 900 -2.28 -4.85 -13.97
C GLY A 900 -2.97 -6.20 -14.23
N VAL A 901 -4.28 -6.23 -13.98
CA VAL A 901 -5.07 -7.46 -13.88
C VAL A 901 -6.37 -7.43 -14.70
N ALA A 902 -6.62 -6.36 -15.46
CA ALA A 902 -7.78 -6.25 -16.35
C ALA A 902 -7.41 -6.46 -17.81
N ILE A 903 -8.29 -7.17 -18.53
CA ILE A 903 -8.22 -7.31 -19.98
C ILE A 903 -9.03 -6.17 -20.60
N VAL A 904 -8.32 -5.22 -21.21
CA VAL A 904 -8.86 -4.04 -21.88
C VAL A 904 -8.37 -4.02 -23.32
N SER A 905 -9.31 -4.16 -24.26
CA SER A 905 -9.02 -4.19 -25.69
C SER A 905 -8.07 -3.07 -26.13
N ASN A 906 -7.02 -3.46 -26.87
CA ASN A 906 -5.92 -2.61 -27.35
C ASN A 906 -4.99 -2.06 -26.25
N LYS A 907 -5.13 -2.47 -25.00
CA LYS A 907 -4.26 -2.12 -23.86
C LYS A 907 -3.63 -3.34 -23.16
N ASP A 908 -3.86 -4.54 -23.68
CA ASP A 908 -3.37 -5.83 -23.14
C ASP A 908 -1.92 -6.16 -23.53
N PHE A 909 -0.98 -5.26 -23.24
CA PHE A 909 0.43 -5.42 -23.61
C PHE A 909 1.33 -5.12 -22.41
N GLY A 910 2.43 -5.86 -22.26
CA GLY A 910 3.45 -5.53 -21.27
C GLY A 910 3.07 -5.71 -19.80
N MET A 911 1.91 -6.26 -19.45
CA MET A 911 1.50 -6.35 -18.04
C MET A 911 2.08 -7.56 -17.29
N SER A 912 2.68 -8.50 -18.02
CA SER A 912 3.22 -9.76 -17.52
C SER A 912 4.74 -9.78 -17.61
N PRO A 913 5.45 -10.29 -16.58
CA PRO A 913 6.89 -10.54 -16.64
C PRO A 913 7.33 -11.45 -17.80
N TRP A 914 6.41 -12.22 -18.39
CA TRP A 914 6.66 -13.10 -19.54
C TRP A 914 6.18 -12.53 -20.87
N TYR A 915 5.75 -11.26 -20.91
CA TYR A 915 5.31 -10.63 -22.14
C TYR A 915 6.46 -10.54 -23.15
N LYS A 916 6.13 -10.77 -24.42
CA LYS A 916 6.99 -10.52 -25.57
C LYS A 916 6.48 -9.35 -26.37
N LYS A 917 7.38 -8.43 -26.74
CA LYS A 917 7.05 -7.20 -27.47
C LYS A 917 6.05 -7.41 -28.62
N ASP A 918 5.04 -6.54 -28.68
CA ASP A 918 3.95 -6.50 -29.68
C ASP A 918 3.00 -7.71 -29.69
N LYS A 919 3.07 -8.62 -28.71
CA LYS A 919 2.15 -9.76 -28.56
C LYS A 919 1.07 -9.46 -27.50
N ASN A 920 -0.22 -9.64 -27.83
CA ASN A 920 -1.28 -9.45 -26.84
C ASN A 920 -1.15 -10.53 -25.74
N ILE A 921 -1.04 -10.14 -24.47
CA ILE A 921 -0.70 -11.06 -23.38
C ILE A 921 -1.70 -12.22 -23.18
N THR A 922 -2.96 -12.02 -23.57
CA THR A 922 -4.06 -12.98 -23.39
C THR A 922 -4.20 -13.96 -24.55
N ALA A 923 -3.55 -13.68 -25.67
CA ALA A 923 -3.66 -14.51 -26.87
C ALA A 923 -2.80 -15.78 -26.78
N SER A 924 -3.29 -16.84 -27.42
CA SER A 924 -2.59 -18.11 -27.53
C SER A 924 -1.67 -18.12 -28.75
N TYR A 925 -0.36 -18.05 -28.49
CA TYR A 925 0.67 -17.99 -29.53
C TYR A 925 1.38 -19.32 -29.71
N ASN A 926 1.97 -19.54 -30.88
CA ASN A 926 2.79 -20.72 -31.11
C ASN A 926 4.13 -20.55 -30.37
N LEU A 927 4.47 -21.53 -29.53
CA LEU A 927 5.67 -21.50 -28.70
C LEU A 927 6.95 -21.32 -29.53
N VAL A 928 7.03 -22.03 -30.67
CA VAL A 928 8.22 -22.09 -31.51
C VAL A 928 8.38 -20.83 -32.35
N THR A 929 7.35 -20.43 -33.09
CA THR A 929 7.48 -19.33 -34.05
C THR A 929 7.33 -17.95 -33.40
N ASP A 930 6.54 -17.84 -32.33
CA ASP A 930 6.29 -16.54 -31.70
C ASP A 930 7.21 -16.30 -30.50
N TYR A 931 7.40 -17.30 -29.64
CA TYR A 931 8.18 -17.19 -28.40
C TYR A 931 9.58 -17.80 -28.48
N LEU A 932 9.95 -18.38 -29.63
CA LEU A 932 11.28 -18.97 -29.88
C LEU A 932 11.66 -20.05 -28.85
N GLY A 933 10.65 -20.67 -28.23
CA GLY A 933 10.79 -21.80 -27.34
C GLY A 933 10.71 -23.12 -28.09
N VAL A 934 11.07 -24.22 -27.43
CA VAL A 934 10.98 -25.57 -27.99
C VAL A 934 10.36 -26.51 -26.98
N GLN A 935 9.34 -27.27 -27.40
CA GLN A 935 8.78 -28.33 -26.57
C GLN A 935 9.71 -29.55 -26.60
N VAL A 936 10.01 -30.08 -25.41
CA VAL A 936 10.74 -31.34 -25.23
C VAL A 936 9.74 -32.45 -25.03
N LYS A 937 9.91 -33.56 -25.77
CA LYS A 937 9.02 -34.72 -25.75
C LYS A 937 9.76 -35.98 -25.34
N ASN A 938 9.01 -36.93 -24.77
CA ASN A 938 9.51 -38.27 -24.50
C ASN A 938 9.31 -39.22 -25.69
N LEU A 939 9.81 -40.45 -25.57
CA LEU A 939 9.67 -41.51 -26.60
C LEU A 939 8.22 -41.85 -26.93
N SER A 940 7.27 -41.58 -26.03
CA SER A 940 5.83 -41.74 -26.25
C SER A 940 5.19 -40.49 -26.87
N ASN A 941 5.98 -39.53 -27.37
CA ASN A 941 5.55 -38.26 -27.95
C ASN A 941 4.77 -37.36 -26.97
N ALA A 942 4.91 -37.58 -25.66
CA ALA A 942 4.32 -36.73 -24.63
C ALA A 942 5.28 -35.62 -24.22
N SER A 943 4.78 -34.41 -24.02
CA SER A 943 5.58 -33.27 -23.56
C SER A 943 6.12 -33.48 -22.15
N VAL A 944 7.43 -33.31 -21.97
CA VAL A 944 8.12 -33.37 -20.66
C VAL A 944 8.62 -32.00 -20.20
N GLY A 945 8.60 -30.98 -21.07
CA GLY A 945 8.94 -29.60 -20.71
C GLY A 945 9.19 -28.71 -21.92
N PHE A 946 9.77 -27.55 -21.65
CA PHE A 946 9.91 -26.44 -22.59
C PHE A 946 11.25 -25.74 -22.39
N VAL A 947 11.96 -25.46 -23.47
CA VAL A 947 13.28 -24.85 -23.48
C VAL A 947 13.24 -23.49 -24.18
N PHE A 948 13.85 -22.47 -23.58
CA PHE A 948 13.96 -21.11 -24.11
C PHE A 948 15.43 -20.75 -24.24
N ASN A 949 16.10 -21.25 -25.29
CA ASN A 949 17.55 -21.08 -25.49
C ASN A 949 17.93 -19.74 -26.12
N ASN A 950 16.96 -18.93 -26.58
CA ASN A 950 17.25 -17.66 -27.21
C ASN A 950 17.63 -16.61 -26.15
N THR A 951 18.83 -16.04 -26.26
CA THR A 951 19.35 -15.03 -25.33
C THR A 951 18.57 -13.71 -25.34
N ALA A 952 17.77 -13.46 -26.39
CA ALA A 952 16.86 -12.33 -26.45
C ALA A 952 15.56 -12.55 -25.64
N ASP A 953 15.18 -13.80 -25.36
CA ASP A 953 13.95 -14.21 -24.68
C ASP A 953 14.27 -15.13 -23.48
N ALA A 954 15.20 -14.69 -22.61
CA ALA A 954 15.75 -15.48 -21.52
C ALA A 954 14.80 -15.63 -20.30
N MET A 955 13.57 -16.11 -20.53
CA MET A 955 12.59 -16.37 -19.46
C MET A 955 12.86 -17.65 -18.66
N GLY A 956 13.85 -18.45 -19.09
CA GLY A 956 14.25 -19.72 -18.47
C GLY A 956 13.46 -20.93 -18.95
N ASN A 957 13.97 -22.14 -18.69
CA ASN A 957 13.35 -23.40 -19.10
C ASN A 957 12.29 -23.89 -18.08
N TYR A 958 11.29 -24.64 -18.52
CA TYR A 958 10.15 -25.07 -17.69
C TYR A 958 9.87 -26.58 -17.81
N PRO A 959 9.69 -27.31 -16.69
CA PRO A 959 9.20 -28.69 -16.72
C PRO A 959 7.71 -28.74 -17.09
N ASN A 960 7.25 -29.85 -17.66
CA ASN A 960 5.83 -30.17 -17.70
C ASN A 960 5.44 -31.03 -16.49
N ALA A 961 5.23 -30.39 -15.34
CA ALA A 961 4.81 -31.06 -14.11
C ALA A 961 3.29 -31.28 -14.00
N GLY A 962 2.52 -30.83 -14.99
CA GLY A 962 1.06 -30.87 -15.00
C GLY A 962 0.38 -29.95 -13.97
N SER A 963 -0.94 -29.94 -14.01
CA SER A 963 -1.82 -29.25 -13.07
C SER A 963 -2.92 -30.17 -12.53
N ARG A 964 -3.25 -30.02 -11.24
CA ARG A 964 -4.29 -30.79 -10.55
C ARG A 964 -5.60 -30.03 -10.52
N GLY A 965 -6.71 -30.72 -10.79
CA GLY A 965 -8.04 -30.13 -10.69
C GLY A 965 -8.41 -29.15 -11.81
N PHE A 966 -7.58 -29.05 -12.84
CA PHE A 966 -7.74 -28.09 -13.94
C PHE A 966 -9.11 -28.24 -14.62
N ARG A 967 -9.75 -27.09 -14.83
CA ARG A 967 -10.93 -26.93 -15.66
C ARG A 967 -10.86 -25.58 -16.37
N SER A 968 -11.64 -25.41 -17.44
CA SER A 968 -11.83 -24.12 -18.08
C SER A 968 -13.05 -23.45 -17.43
N VAL A 969 -12.82 -22.40 -16.65
CA VAL A 969 -13.85 -21.69 -15.89
C VAL A 969 -14.95 -21.11 -16.77
N MET A 970 -14.58 -20.56 -17.93
CA MET A 970 -15.50 -19.96 -18.90
C MET A 970 -16.20 -20.99 -19.79
N ALA A 971 -15.67 -22.22 -19.89
CA ALA A 971 -16.28 -23.28 -20.68
C ALA A 971 -17.45 -23.95 -19.93
N ASN A 972 -18.37 -24.53 -20.69
CA ASN A 972 -19.48 -25.29 -20.12
C ASN A 972 -19.01 -26.73 -19.78
N GLN A 973 -18.32 -26.87 -18.64
CA GLN A 973 -17.78 -28.16 -18.16
C GLN A 973 -18.62 -28.74 -17.00
N THR A 974 -18.46 -30.03 -16.74
CA THR A 974 -19.23 -30.72 -15.68
C THR A 974 -18.84 -30.22 -14.29
N PRO A 975 -19.80 -30.08 -13.36
CA PRO A 975 -19.59 -29.45 -12.06
C PRO A 975 -18.84 -30.30 -11.03
N VAL A 976 -18.45 -31.53 -11.38
CA VAL A 976 -17.86 -32.51 -10.45
C VAL A 976 -16.32 -32.42 -10.42
N GLY A 977 -15.70 -31.79 -11.43
CA GLY A 977 -14.24 -31.66 -11.52
C GLY A 977 -13.49 -33.00 -11.70
N THR A 978 -12.17 -32.95 -11.80
CA THR A 978 -11.31 -34.15 -11.77
C THR A 978 -10.12 -33.90 -10.86
N TYR A 979 -10.24 -34.35 -9.61
CA TYR A 979 -9.29 -34.00 -8.53
C TYR A 979 -8.16 -35.03 -8.33
N THR A 980 -8.38 -36.26 -8.81
CA THR A 980 -7.53 -37.42 -8.54
C THR A 980 -6.44 -37.67 -9.59
N VAL A 981 -6.41 -36.87 -10.66
CA VAL A 981 -5.45 -37.03 -11.77
C VAL A 981 -4.69 -35.73 -12.02
N ASN A 982 -3.44 -35.86 -12.46
CA ASN A 982 -2.63 -34.73 -12.89
C ASN A 982 -2.82 -34.50 -14.40
N ASN A 983 -3.17 -33.27 -14.78
CA ASN A 983 -3.36 -32.85 -16.16
C ASN A 983 -2.05 -32.33 -16.73
N PHE A 984 -1.44 -33.06 -17.66
CA PHE A 984 -0.20 -32.65 -18.30
C PHE A 984 -0.36 -31.93 -19.64
N GLN A 985 -1.60 -31.69 -20.07
CA GLN A 985 -1.86 -30.85 -21.25
C GLN A 985 -1.72 -29.37 -20.92
N TYR A 986 -2.10 -28.97 -19.69
CA TYR A 986 -2.15 -27.56 -19.29
C TYR A 986 -1.24 -27.26 -18.08
N PRO A 987 0.09 -27.44 -18.19
CA PRO A 987 1.00 -26.98 -17.16
C PRO A 987 1.14 -25.45 -17.19
N GLY A 988 1.53 -24.87 -16.06
CA GLY A 988 1.70 -23.43 -15.95
C GLY A 988 2.40 -23.04 -14.65
N VAL A 989 2.51 -21.74 -14.43
CA VAL A 989 3.08 -21.16 -13.21
C VAL A 989 2.24 -20.00 -12.72
N TRP A 990 1.91 -20.00 -11.43
CA TRP A 990 1.09 -18.96 -10.83
C TRP A 990 1.78 -17.59 -10.77
N THR A 991 0.94 -16.55 -10.82
CA THR A 991 1.28 -15.18 -10.39
C THR A 991 0.59 -14.87 -9.05
N ALA A 992 0.97 -13.77 -8.43
CA ALA A 992 0.39 -13.30 -7.18
C ALA A 992 -1.00 -12.65 -7.36
N ALA A 993 -1.59 -12.65 -8.56
CA ALA A 993 -2.74 -11.81 -8.91
C ALA A 993 -4.02 -12.60 -9.23
N LEU A 994 -5.17 -11.97 -8.92
CA LEU A 994 -6.51 -12.36 -9.38
C LEU A 994 -6.99 -11.37 -10.46
N ALA A 995 -7.81 -11.85 -11.38
CA ALA A 995 -8.45 -11.04 -12.41
C ALA A 995 -9.42 -9.99 -11.82
N SER A 996 -9.53 -8.87 -12.53
CA SER A 996 -10.32 -7.69 -12.14
C SER A 996 -11.83 -7.95 -11.97
N ASN A 997 -12.58 -6.89 -11.63
CA ASN A 997 -14.04 -6.83 -11.53
C ASN A 997 -14.70 -7.85 -10.57
N TYR A 998 -13.98 -8.29 -9.53
CA TYR A 998 -14.43 -9.31 -8.55
C TYR A 998 -14.74 -10.67 -9.15
N ILE A 999 -14.06 -11.02 -10.24
CA ILE A 999 -14.26 -12.33 -10.87
C ILE A 999 -13.50 -13.41 -10.07
N GLY A 1000 -12.39 -13.08 -9.41
CA GLY A 1000 -11.68 -13.97 -8.50
C GLY A 1000 -10.98 -15.16 -9.19
N ARG A 1001 -10.67 -15.06 -10.48
CA ARG A 1001 -9.90 -16.07 -11.22
C ARG A 1001 -8.40 -15.74 -11.14
N PRO A 1002 -7.51 -16.64 -10.69
CA PRO A 1002 -6.09 -16.35 -10.63
C PRO A 1002 -5.45 -16.32 -12.01
N ILE A 1003 -4.41 -15.50 -12.14
CA ILE A 1003 -3.66 -15.33 -13.38
C ILE A 1003 -2.40 -16.21 -13.35
N ASN A 1004 -2.13 -16.91 -14.44
CA ASN A 1004 -0.91 -17.69 -14.65
C ASN A 1004 -0.32 -17.49 -16.05
N ILE A 1005 0.91 -17.97 -16.24
CA ILE A 1005 1.31 -18.41 -17.58
C ILE A 1005 0.78 -19.82 -17.82
N LEU A 1006 0.41 -20.12 -19.06
CA LEU A 1006 -0.10 -21.43 -19.44
C LEU A 1006 0.56 -21.94 -20.72
N PHE A 1007 0.91 -23.22 -20.74
CA PHE A 1007 1.27 -23.94 -21.95
C PHE A 1007 0.11 -24.86 -22.36
N ASP A 1008 -0.17 -24.95 -23.66
CA ASP A 1008 -0.95 -26.07 -24.23
C ASP A 1008 0.04 -27.07 -24.81
N ALA A 1009 0.25 -28.14 -24.07
CA ALA A 1009 1.24 -29.17 -24.33
C ALA A 1009 0.70 -30.30 -25.23
N ALA A 1010 -0.45 -30.11 -25.89
CA ALA A 1010 -0.94 -31.08 -26.85
C ALA A 1010 0.06 -31.23 -28.00
N SER A 1011 0.24 -32.47 -28.47
CA SER A 1011 1.35 -32.87 -29.34
C SER A 1011 1.44 -32.14 -30.69
N VAL A 1012 0.41 -31.39 -31.09
CA VAL A 1012 0.26 -30.70 -32.38
C VAL A 1012 0.04 -29.19 -32.28
N THR A 1013 -0.30 -28.64 -31.11
CA THR A 1013 -0.69 -27.22 -30.98
C THR A 1013 0.41 -26.33 -30.45
N ASP A 1014 1.27 -26.83 -29.54
CA ASP A 1014 2.42 -26.15 -28.92
C ASP A 1014 2.19 -24.67 -28.64
N ARG A 1015 1.26 -24.35 -27.73
CA ARG A 1015 0.88 -22.95 -27.43
C ARG A 1015 1.42 -22.44 -26.11
N PHE A 1016 1.61 -21.11 -26.05
CA PHE A 1016 1.96 -20.37 -24.85
C PHE A 1016 1.07 -19.15 -24.68
N ILE A 1017 0.65 -18.89 -23.44
CA ILE A 1017 -0.14 -17.74 -23.02
C ILE A 1017 0.59 -17.09 -21.83
N ALA A 1018 0.96 -15.80 -21.97
CA ALA A 1018 1.71 -15.06 -20.94
C ALA A 1018 0.82 -14.47 -19.84
N PHE A 1019 -0.50 -14.43 -20.06
CA PHE A 1019 -1.52 -13.99 -19.12
C PHE A 1019 -2.79 -14.81 -19.37
N HIS A 1020 -2.99 -15.85 -18.57
CA HIS A 1020 -4.17 -16.72 -18.63
C HIS A 1020 -4.96 -16.58 -17.34
N ASP A 1021 -6.23 -16.17 -17.45
CA ASP A 1021 -7.11 -15.87 -16.32
C ASP A 1021 -8.28 -16.86 -16.20
N ASN A 1022 -8.24 -18.00 -16.91
CA ASN A 1022 -9.34 -18.96 -16.97
C ASN A 1022 -9.17 -20.11 -15.97
N ASN A 1023 -8.83 -19.76 -14.73
CA ASN A 1023 -8.45 -20.70 -13.68
C ASN A 1023 -9.32 -20.56 -12.44
N ASP A 1024 -9.33 -21.57 -11.59
CA ASP A 1024 -9.84 -21.47 -10.23
C ASP A 1024 -8.70 -21.42 -9.20
N PRO A 1025 -8.85 -20.68 -8.08
CA PRO A 1025 -7.87 -20.70 -6.99
C PRO A 1025 -7.60 -22.07 -6.40
N TYR A 1026 -8.55 -23.02 -6.45
CA TYR A 1026 -8.35 -24.36 -5.90
C TYR A 1026 -7.37 -25.21 -6.70
N PHE A 1027 -7.02 -24.87 -7.94
CA PHE A 1027 -6.14 -25.69 -8.78
C PHE A 1027 -4.75 -25.85 -8.14
N GLY A 1028 -4.20 -27.06 -8.23
CA GLY A 1028 -2.79 -27.30 -7.88
C GLY A 1028 -1.89 -27.08 -9.08
N MET A 1029 -0.97 -26.12 -9.02
CA MET A 1029 -0.01 -25.84 -10.09
C MET A 1029 1.30 -25.29 -9.54
N ASN A 1030 2.39 -25.33 -10.31
CA ASN A 1030 3.69 -24.88 -9.82
C ASN A 1030 3.77 -23.37 -9.56
N CYS A 1031 4.73 -23.01 -8.73
CA CYS A 1031 5.17 -21.64 -8.51
C CYS A 1031 6.63 -21.50 -8.95
N ARG A 1032 7.00 -20.39 -9.59
CA ARG A 1032 8.38 -19.99 -9.88
C ARG A 1032 8.58 -18.59 -9.31
N CYS A 1033 9.55 -18.47 -8.43
CA CYS A 1033 9.78 -17.22 -7.73
C CYS A 1033 10.62 -16.25 -8.55
N VAL A 1034 10.49 -14.97 -8.21
CA VAL A 1034 11.33 -13.88 -8.71
C VAL A 1034 12.09 -13.24 -7.56
N LYS A 1035 13.26 -12.69 -7.86
CA LYS A 1035 14.13 -12.07 -6.88
C LYS A 1035 13.45 -10.83 -6.29
N VAL A 1036 13.50 -10.70 -4.98
CA VAL A 1036 13.07 -9.48 -4.30
C VAL A 1036 14.17 -8.43 -4.43
N ASN A 1037 13.83 -7.27 -4.98
CA ASN A 1037 14.68 -6.09 -4.99
C ASN A 1037 14.21 -5.13 -3.91
N TYR A 1038 15.13 -4.30 -3.41
CA TYR A 1038 14.83 -3.30 -2.39
C TYR A 1038 15.34 -1.94 -2.84
N ASN A 1039 14.57 -0.90 -2.56
CA ASN A 1039 14.96 0.48 -2.83
C ASN A 1039 15.97 0.97 -1.76
N GLN A 1040 16.38 2.24 -1.87
CA GLN A 1040 17.36 2.85 -0.96
C GLN A 1040 16.90 2.93 0.50
N ASP A 1041 15.58 2.95 0.72
CA ASP A 1041 14.94 3.03 2.03
C ASP A 1041 14.64 1.63 2.62
N GLY A 1042 14.96 0.56 1.88
CA GLY A 1042 14.74 -0.83 2.31
C GLY A 1042 13.34 -1.37 2.03
N PHE A 1043 12.49 -0.63 1.30
CA PHE A 1043 11.19 -1.11 0.84
C PHE A 1043 11.34 -2.04 -0.37
N GLU A 1044 10.50 -3.07 -0.42
CA GLU A 1044 10.47 -4.03 -1.51
C GLU A 1044 10.01 -3.36 -2.81
N GLU A 1045 10.74 -3.54 -3.91
CA GLU A 1045 10.35 -2.99 -5.21
C GLU A 1045 9.24 -3.83 -5.86
N GLY A 1046 8.26 -3.16 -6.44
CA GLY A 1046 7.19 -3.75 -7.24
C GLY A 1046 7.62 -4.08 -8.68
N PRO A 1047 6.68 -4.52 -9.53
CA PRO A 1047 6.97 -4.93 -10.90
C PRO A 1047 7.30 -3.78 -11.85
N ILE A 1048 7.01 -2.53 -11.46
CA ILE A 1048 7.32 -1.33 -12.27
C ILE A 1048 8.75 -0.88 -11.95
N PRO A 1049 9.70 -0.92 -12.89
CA PRO A 1049 11.08 -0.54 -12.60
C PRO A 1049 11.20 0.96 -12.30
N ALA A 1050 11.80 1.30 -11.16
CA ALA A 1050 12.04 2.69 -10.74
C ALA A 1050 13.05 3.40 -11.65
N ILE A 1051 14.07 2.68 -12.11
CA ILE A 1051 15.15 3.20 -12.94
C ILE A 1051 14.90 2.84 -14.42
N PRO A 1052 15.27 3.71 -15.38
CA PRO A 1052 15.23 3.36 -16.80
C PRO A 1052 15.93 2.03 -17.11
N VAL A 1053 15.21 1.10 -17.71
CA VAL A 1053 15.75 -0.18 -18.15
C VAL A 1053 16.70 0.07 -19.33
N THR A 1054 17.96 -0.31 -19.17
CA THR A 1054 18.97 -0.17 -20.23
C THR A 1054 18.89 -1.32 -21.25
N PRO A 1055 18.94 -1.04 -22.57
CA PRO A 1055 19.08 -2.09 -23.58
C PRO A 1055 20.40 -2.84 -23.38
N GLY A 1056 20.35 -4.17 -23.21
CA GLY A 1056 21.54 -5.03 -23.29
C GLY A 1056 22.15 -5.55 -21.98
N SER A 1057 21.52 -5.38 -20.81
CA SER A 1057 22.00 -6.04 -19.59
C SER A 1057 21.43 -7.47 -19.44
N THR A 1058 21.59 -8.33 -20.44
CA THR A 1058 21.46 -9.79 -20.29
C THR A 1058 22.79 -10.45 -19.92
N MET A 1059 23.88 -9.68 -19.86
CA MET A 1059 25.14 -10.19 -19.34
C MET A 1059 25.07 -10.34 -17.82
N LYS A 1060 25.01 -11.59 -17.35
CA LYS A 1060 25.54 -11.98 -16.02
C LYS A 1060 26.85 -11.21 -15.83
N ALA A 1061 27.03 -10.53 -14.71
CA ALA A 1061 28.38 -10.17 -14.29
C ALA A 1061 29.17 -11.49 -14.19
N SER A 1062 30.12 -11.71 -15.09
CA SER A 1062 30.79 -13.00 -15.27
C SER A 1062 31.77 -13.36 -14.14
N ASN A 1063 31.83 -12.57 -13.06
CA ASN A 1063 32.89 -12.68 -12.07
C ASN A 1063 32.29 -12.94 -10.69
N VAL A 1064 31.73 -14.14 -10.52
CA VAL A 1064 31.55 -14.73 -9.19
C VAL A 1064 32.88 -15.39 -8.84
N PHE A 1065 33.62 -14.83 -7.87
CA PHE A 1065 34.85 -15.46 -7.39
C PHE A 1065 34.54 -16.82 -6.78
N SER A 1066 35.34 -17.83 -7.12
CA SER A 1066 35.30 -19.12 -6.43
C SER A 1066 35.75 -18.95 -4.96
N LYS A 1067 35.28 -19.86 -4.08
CA LYS A 1067 35.68 -19.88 -2.66
C LYS A 1067 37.22 -19.99 -2.50
N SER A 1068 37.87 -20.66 -3.45
CA SER A 1068 39.34 -20.75 -3.60
C SER A 1068 39.98 -19.41 -4.00
N GLU A 1069 39.44 -18.67 -4.97
CA GLU A 1069 39.97 -17.36 -5.38
C GLU A 1069 39.81 -16.30 -4.28
N ILE A 1070 38.73 -16.37 -3.49
CA ILE A 1070 38.53 -15.54 -2.30
C ILE A 1070 39.62 -15.84 -1.26
N SER A 1071 39.95 -17.12 -1.06
CA SER A 1071 40.98 -17.53 -0.10
C SER A 1071 42.42 -17.23 -0.56
N GLU A 1072 42.68 -17.20 -1.87
CA GLU A 1072 43.98 -16.81 -2.46
C GLU A 1072 44.18 -15.30 -2.46
N LYS A 1073 43.17 -14.50 -2.85
CA LYS A 1073 43.28 -13.03 -2.83
C LYS A 1073 43.40 -12.43 -1.43
N VAL A 1074 43.01 -13.14 -0.39
CA VAL A 1074 43.25 -12.76 1.01
C VAL A 1074 44.74 -12.90 1.40
N LYS A 1075 45.53 -13.71 0.68
CA LYS A 1075 46.94 -13.98 1.00
C LYS A 1075 47.96 -13.04 0.32
N GLU A 1076 47.57 -12.23 -0.67
CA GLU A 1076 48.51 -11.40 -1.48
C GLU A 1076 48.50 -9.88 -1.21
N ASN A 1077 47.88 -9.38 -0.13
CA ASN A 1077 47.68 -7.92 0.03
C ASN A 1077 48.96 -7.11 0.35
N LYS A 1078 49.45 -6.37 -0.64
CA LYS A 1078 50.50 -5.31 -0.55
C LYS A 1078 50.01 -3.97 0.03
N ILE A 1079 48.70 -3.84 0.32
CA ILE A 1079 48.06 -2.62 0.83
C ILE A 1079 47.51 -2.88 2.24
N VAL A 1080 47.89 -2.05 3.21
CA VAL A 1080 47.47 -2.16 4.61
C VAL A 1080 46.72 -0.89 5.03
N LEU A 1081 45.55 -1.04 5.66
CA LEU A 1081 44.81 0.07 6.27
C LEU A 1081 44.96 0.05 7.80
N PHE A 1082 45.22 1.21 8.40
CA PHE A 1082 45.46 1.35 9.84
C PHE A 1082 45.03 2.73 10.35
N PRO A 1083 44.76 2.93 11.66
CA PRO A 1083 44.63 1.89 12.68
C PRO A 1083 43.41 1.00 12.40
N ASN A 1084 43.50 -0.28 12.76
CA ASN A 1084 42.37 -1.20 12.75
C ASN A 1084 42.40 -1.97 14.07
N PRO A 1085 41.50 -1.70 15.03
CA PRO A 1085 40.28 -0.89 14.89
C PRO A 1085 40.50 0.62 14.71
N VAL A 1086 39.66 1.26 13.89
CA VAL A 1086 39.69 2.69 13.56
C VAL A 1086 38.65 3.48 14.36
N LYS A 1087 38.99 4.69 14.78
CA LYS A 1087 38.03 5.65 15.38
C LYS A 1087 37.54 6.64 14.33
N ASP A 1088 38.33 7.64 13.97
CA ASP A 1088 37.84 8.73 13.11
C ASP A 1088 38.58 8.87 11.78
N VAL A 1089 39.87 8.50 11.73
CA VAL A 1089 40.74 8.65 10.56
C VAL A 1089 41.39 7.32 10.22
N LEU A 1090 41.28 6.92 8.95
CA LEU A 1090 41.85 5.70 8.39
C LEU A 1090 43.00 6.08 7.45
N TYR A 1091 44.15 5.43 7.63
CA TYR A 1091 45.37 5.60 6.83
C TYR A 1091 45.58 4.41 5.89
N ILE A 1092 46.23 4.67 4.76
CA ILE A 1092 46.67 3.66 3.80
C ILE A 1092 48.20 3.60 3.74
N LYS A 1093 48.77 2.39 3.84
CA LYS A 1093 50.18 2.10 3.54
C LYS A 1093 50.23 1.20 2.31
N ALA A 1094 50.85 1.69 1.24
CA ALA A 1094 51.04 0.97 0.00
C ALA A 1094 52.46 1.24 -0.56
N THR A 1095 52.98 0.32 -1.37
CA THR A 1095 54.33 0.40 -1.96
C THR A 1095 54.43 1.24 -3.23
N GLU A 1096 53.29 1.56 -3.87
CA GLU A 1096 53.23 2.34 -5.10
C GLU A 1096 52.78 3.79 -4.80
N ASN A 1097 53.40 4.77 -5.44
CA ASN A 1097 53.03 6.18 -5.29
C ASN A 1097 52.01 6.59 -6.37
N LYS A 1098 50.72 6.28 -6.13
CA LYS A 1098 49.58 6.59 -7.01
C LYS A 1098 48.35 6.99 -6.19
N GLU A 1099 47.30 7.49 -6.84
CA GLU A 1099 46.03 7.78 -6.17
C GLU A 1099 45.28 6.48 -5.78
N TYR A 1100 44.69 6.48 -4.58
CA TYR A 1100 43.94 5.35 -4.04
C TYR A 1100 42.50 5.77 -3.72
N HIS A 1101 41.55 5.26 -4.50
CA HIS A 1101 40.12 5.38 -4.27
C HIS A 1101 39.61 4.23 -3.41
N TYR A 1102 38.59 4.49 -2.60
CA TYR A 1102 37.99 3.50 -1.71
C TYR A 1102 36.47 3.45 -1.79
N GLN A 1103 35.92 2.27 -1.48
CA GLN A 1103 34.51 1.98 -1.26
C GLN A 1103 34.40 1.14 0.02
N ILE A 1104 33.64 1.60 1.00
CA ILE A 1104 33.44 0.95 2.30
C ILE A 1104 32.06 0.30 2.31
N TYR A 1105 32.03 -0.99 2.60
CA TYR A 1105 30.84 -1.80 2.67
C TYR A 1105 30.61 -2.26 4.12
N ASN A 1106 29.36 -2.30 4.57
CA ASN A 1106 29.02 -2.92 5.86
C ASN A 1106 29.07 -4.46 5.78
N ALA A 1107 28.81 -5.15 6.89
CA ALA A 1107 28.83 -6.61 6.96
C ALA A 1107 27.79 -7.29 6.04
N SER A 1108 26.73 -6.58 5.65
CA SER A 1108 25.69 -7.05 4.72
C SER A 1108 26.03 -6.77 3.24
N GLY A 1109 27.22 -6.23 2.95
CA GLY A 1109 27.67 -5.94 1.59
C GLY A 1109 27.12 -4.66 0.97
N GLN A 1110 26.45 -3.79 1.74
CA GLN A 1110 25.93 -2.50 1.27
C GLN A 1110 27.03 -1.43 1.29
N LEU A 1111 27.14 -0.62 0.24
CA LEU A 1111 28.09 0.50 0.16
C LEU A 1111 27.65 1.63 1.10
N VAL A 1112 28.44 1.90 2.14
CA VAL A 1112 28.13 2.93 3.16
C VAL A 1112 28.96 4.20 3.02
N LYS A 1113 30.10 4.15 2.31
CA LYS A 1113 30.95 5.32 2.05
C LYS A 1113 31.87 5.07 0.86
N SER A 1114 32.19 6.09 0.06
CA SER A 1114 33.23 6.03 -0.96
C SER A 1114 34.03 7.33 -1.01
N GLY A 1115 35.20 7.32 -1.63
CA GLY A 1115 36.05 8.50 -1.74
C GLY A 1115 37.46 8.17 -2.22
N LYS A 1116 38.42 9.05 -1.91
CA LYS A 1116 39.86 8.82 -2.11
C LYS A 1116 40.66 9.12 -0.85
N PHE A 1117 41.81 8.49 -0.70
CA PHE A 1117 42.79 8.85 0.33
C PHE A 1117 43.52 10.12 -0.08
N GLU A 1118 43.33 11.20 0.68
CA GLU A 1118 44.03 12.47 0.51
C GLU A 1118 45.22 12.49 1.46
N ASN A 1119 46.44 12.72 0.96
CA ASN A 1119 47.67 12.64 1.76
C ASN A 1119 47.76 11.35 2.61
N THR A 1120 47.44 10.20 2.01
CA THR A 1120 47.43 8.86 2.64
C THR A 1120 46.39 8.64 3.76
N GLN A 1121 45.40 9.51 3.91
CA GLN A 1121 44.35 9.38 4.94
C GLN A 1121 42.95 9.69 4.41
N THR A 1122 41.93 9.19 5.12
CA THR A 1122 40.52 9.56 4.92
C THR A 1122 39.75 9.56 6.23
N SER A 1123 38.68 10.35 6.31
CA SER A 1123 37.78 10.38 7.46
C SER A 1123 36.72 9.28 7.37
N VAL A 1124 36.57 8.53 8.45
CA VAL A 1124 35.54 7.49 8.65
C VAL A 1124 34.66 7.77 9.87
N SER A 1125 34.70 8.99 10.41
CA SER A 1125 33.91 9.39 11.59
C SER A 1125 32.39 9.25 11.41
N SER A 1126 31.91 9.31 10.18
CA SER A 1126 30.49 9.13 9.83
C SER A 1126 30.00 7.68 9.88
N LEU A 1127 30.90 6.70 10.06
CA LEU A 1127 30.51 5.29 10.17
C LEU A 1127 30.08 4.96 11.60
N VAL A 1128 29.04 4.14 11.75
CA VAL A 1128 28.62 3.59 13.05
C VAL A 1128 29.60 2.51 13.54
N GLN A 1129 29.59 2.18 14.82
CA GLN A 1129 30.45 1.12 15.37
C GLN A 1129 30.12 -0.23 14.70
N GLY A 1130 31.11 -0.95 14.19
CA GLY A 1130 30.86 -2.18 13.44
C GLY A 1130 32.02 -2.66 12.57
N VAL A 1131 31.79 -3.77 11.88
CA VAL A 1131 32.75 -4.39 10.94
C VAL A 1131 32.44 -3.94 9.52
N TYR A 1132 33.47 -3.49 8.81
CA TYR A 1132 33.37 -3.02 7.43
C TYR A 1132 34.41 -3.68 6.52
N LEU A 1133 34.09 -3.76 5.23
CA LEU A 1133 35.00 -4.16 4.15
C LEU A 1133 35.33 -2.94 3.29
N VAL A 1134 36.60 -2.60 3.17
CA VAL A 1134 37.06 -1.50 2.31
C VAL A 1134 37.65 -2.08 1.04
N ARG A 1135 37.05 -1.76 -0.10
CA ARG A 1135 37.55 -2.05 -1.44
C ARG A 1135 38.37 -0.87 -1.95
N ILE A 1136 39.58 -1.12 -2.43
CA ILE A 1136 40.50 -0.12 -2.98
C ILE A 1136 40.59 -0.26 -4.51
N ASN A 1137 40.54 0.86 -5.24
CA ASN A 1137 40.72 0.97 -6.71
C ASN A 1137 40.00 -0.15 -7.52
N ASN A 1138 38.69 -0.29 -7.36
CA ASN A 1138 37.88 -1.28 -8.10
C ASN A 1138 38.38 -2.75 -8.00
N SER A 1139 38.88 -3.16 -6.82
CA SER A 1139 39.35 -4.52 -6.46
C SER A 1139 40.87 -4.76 -6.53
N GLU A 1140 41.69 -3.71 -6.51
CA GLU A 1140 43.15 -3.87 -6.29
C GLU A 1140 43.47 -4.45 -4.90
N ALA A 1141 42.68 -4.11 -3.87
CA ALA A 1141 42.74 -4.73 -2.55
C ALA A 1141 41.38 -4.71 -1.84
N LEU A 1142 41.17 -5.67 -0.94
CA LEU A 1142 40.02 -5.73 -0.05
C LEU A 1142 40.52 -5.87 1.39
N VAL A 1143 40.17 -4.91 2.26
CA VAL A 1143 40.68 -4.83 3.62
C VAL A 1143 39.53 -4.71 4.61
N LYS A 1144 39.44 -5.62 5.59
CA LYS A 1144 38.49 -5.55 6.70
C LYS A 1144 38.93 -4.50 7.71
N ILE A 1145 38.05 -3.59 8.12
CA ILE A 1145 38.28 -2.65 9.22
C ILE A 1145 37.19 -2.78 10.29
N ILE A 1146 37.53 -2.47 11.53
CA ILE A 1146 36.60 -2.43 12.67
C ILE A 1146 36.48 -0.97 13.11
N LYS A 1147 35.30 -0.38 13.01
CA LYS A 1147 34.99 0.95 13.56
C LYS A 1147 34.69 0.81 15.05
N LYS A 1148 35.43 1.54 15.88
CA LYS A 1148 35.16 1.70 17.32
C LYS A 1148 34.15 2.81 17.59
#